data_AF-A0A2E1AXK1-F1
#
_entry.id   AF-A0A2E1AXK1-F1
#
_cell.length_a   1.000
_cell.length_b   1.000
_cell.length_c   1.000
_cell.angle_alpha   90.00
_cell.angle_beta   90.00
_cell.angle_gamma   90.00
#
_symmetry.space_group_name_H-M   'P 1'
#
loop_
_entity.id
_entity.type
_entity.pdbx_description
1 polymer ?
#
loop_
_entity_poly.entity_id
_entity_poly.type
_entity_poly.pdbx_seq_one_letter_code
_entity_poly.pdbx_strand_id
1 'polypeptide(L)'
;MKGMRGLLCIIFGFVLTLTSCGKNENNTLFVKKDSVHTGVTFNNHLVQSPELNILNYLYFYNGAGVAAGDFNNDGLIDLYFTSNQGQDKFYLNQGNFTFKDVTKTSNLNNGTGWTTGVTHADVNNDGLLDIYVCKVGDHGPIRGQNLLYINQGNNDQGIPIFEEQAAKYGLDFIGYSTQAAFFDYDLDGDLDMYLLNHSVNPNRSYGKGTKRKNVDSMSGDILFRNENGRYIDVSKEAGIFQGTIGYGLGLAISDINNDGYPDIYVGNDFFENDYLYINQKDGTFKETISIDDKKLGHTTHFSMGNDIADINNDGLSDILSLDMLPEDLETYKTSGLEYPYPVYQQYLKNGFAPQYMSNALHLNLDGENFAEIANLSGIDATEWSWGALLADFDNDGFKDLFISNGIQGVTNDMDYINYISNEEIQQNIEKGLSDKDMELIDRLPKKKVQNYFYKNNGGTNFTNVTNAWAPQIDSYSNGCVYTDLDNDGDLDLVVNNVNQEAFVMENTLEDGNYIKIKFKGSPKNIFGIGAKAIVFTNKGKSVQENMATRGFMSATDNKLNFGVGNDTIIDSIQIIWPAGKFETLYKIKANQELEVNYADASGNYYAETIPKTYPAYELSSRNIGFVHKEYPSLDFDRNPLTPFAYSNEGPSTAVADVNEDGMDDLFICGGKKQASKLYLQDKKGNFNEHQPELFEQDAINEDIDQVFADIDNDGDLDLIVVSGGNEFTNGKPLQPRLYLNTNGIFAKDEAKFSEIEVNASKIDAVDFDNDGDLDLFIASNAVPTKFGEKSQQYLLENDGNGNFKEVTPSFAPELKNIGNIKDFIWKDLDKNGFQDLIVVGHWNPITIFLNNGKQLLPQNDNGLAKTNGWWNCIELADLDNDGDLDILAGNWGLNTKFNASIEKPVTLYINDFDGNGSIETVVTHFHGDRETAFASKDELAKQMPFLNKKFLFYKDFAKASLEELFGKDKLEEATKRKVYLLATSYFENDGNNNFTPKELPRLVQSSSVNDIYLVKNNKEKINEILMVGNNFEISTQLGRLDASHGFLLQNDEKGNIRWKQNLGISGAARKIEKINSNGNMELIITMNNDAPVFLIKKQNDR
;
A
#
# COMPACT_ATOMS: atom_id res chain seq x y z
N MET A 1 36.71 -62.18 31.11
CA MET A 1 36.56 -60.72 30.95
C MET A 1 35.16 -60.35 30.43
N LYS A 2 34.08 -60.83 31.07
CA LYS A 2 32.69 -60.47 30.71
C LYS A 2 32.07 -59.41 31.65
N GLY A 3 32.74 -59.09 32.76
CA GLY A 3 32.31 -58.03 33.70
C GLY A 3 32.77 -56.61 33.35
N MET A 4 33.78 -56.44 32.49
CA MET A 4 34.32 -55.11 32.13
C MET A 4 33.58 -54.43 30.96
N ARG A 5 32.83 -55.17 30.14
CA ARG A 5 32.04 -54.59 29.04
C ARG A 5 30.71 -53.99 29.51
N GLY A 6 30.09 -54.56 30.54
CA GLY A 6 28.87 -54.00 31.14
C GLY A 6 29.14 -52.68 31.88
N LEU A 7 30.27 -52.58 32.58
CA LEU A 7 30.64 -51.36 33.31
C LEU A 7 31.02 -50.21 32.36
N LEU A 8 31.68 -50.49 31.22
CA LEU A 8 31.98 -49.46 30.22
C LEU A 8 30.72 -48.97 29.49
N CYS A 9 29.75 -49.85 29.19
CA CYS A 9 28.49 -49.41 28.55
C CYS A 9 27.59 -48.61 29.50
N ILE A 10 27.61 -48.89 30.80
CA ILE A 10 26.85 -48.11 31.80
C ILE A 10 27.51 -46.75 32.04
N ILE A 11 28.85 -46.66 32.07
CA ILE A 11 29.57 -45.39 32.20
C ILE A 11 29.44 -44.54 30.91
N PHE A 12 29.47 -45.14 29.72
CA PHE A 12 29.26 -44.42 28.46
C PHE A 12 27.81 -43.95 28.30
N GLY A 13 26.83 -44.73 28.78
CA GLY A 13 25.42 -44.32 28.84
C GLY A 13 25.17 -43.20 29.86
N PHE A 14 25.86 -43.20 31.01
CA PHE A 14 25.72 -42.14 32.01
C PHE A 14 26.40 -40.83 31.61
N VAL A 15 27.50 -40.88 30.83
CA VAL A 15 28.16 -39.69 30.26
C VAL A 15 27.33 -39.08 29.13
N LEU A 16 26.64 -39.89 28.31
CA LEU A 16 25.69 -39.39 27.30
C LEU A 16 24.41 -38.78 27.90
N THR A 17 23.97 -39.22 29.08
CA THR A 17 22.85 -38.58 29.79
C THR A 17 23.23 -37.32 30.56
N LEU A 18 24.53 -37.11 30.85
CA LEU A 18 25.03 -35.89 31.51
C LEU A 18 25.44 -34.79 30.53
N THR A 19 25.62 -35.09 29.25
CA THR A 19 25.77 -34.08 28.18
C THR A 19 24.42 -33.61 27.59
N SER A 20 23.30 -34.12 28.09
CA SER A 20 21.94 -33.75 27.63
C SER A 20 21.19 -32.83 28.62
N CYS A 21 21.89 -32.28 29.62
CA CYS A 21 21.36 -31.25 30.53
C CYS A 21 22.19 -29.96 30.44
N GLY A 22 22.57 -29.55 29.23
CA GLY A 22 22.58 -28.13 28.92
C GLY A 22 21.13 -27.74 28.66
N LYS A 23 20.62 -26.72 29.34
CA LYS A 23 19.42 -26.04 28.84
C LYS A 23 19.73 -25.68 27.38
N ASN A 24 18.95 -26.14 26.42
CA ASN A 24 18.85 -25.43 25.15
C ASN A 24 18.21 -24.09 25.51
N GLU A 25 19.03 -23.10 25.86
CA GLU A 25 18.62 -21.71 25.71
C GLU A 25 18.37 -21.56 24.20
N ASN A 26 17.16 -21.18 23.82
CA ASN A 26 16.88 -20.83 22.44
C ASN A 26 17.80 -19.65 22.11
N ASN A 27 18.87 -19.87 21.33
CA ASN A 27 19.68 -18.78 20.81
C ASN A 27 18.82 -18.04 19.77
N THR A 28 18.12 -16.99 20.21
CA THR A 28 17.45 -16.02 19.35
C THR A 28 18.49 -15.04 18.80
N LEU A 29 18.23 -14.44 17.63
CA LEU A 29 19.15 -13.47 17.00
C LEU A 29 19.43 -12.29 17.94
N PHE A 30 18.39 -11.74 18.55
CA PHE A 30 18.46 -10.68 19.54
C PHE A 30 18.38 -11.25 20.97
N VAL A 31 19.25 -10.75 21.83
CA VAL A 31 19.28 -11.04 23.26
C VAL A 31 19.13 -9.74 24.04
N LYS A 32 18.05 -9.63 24.82
CA LYS A 32 17.87 -8.48 25.73
C LYS A 32 18.91 -8.51 26.85
N LYS A 33 19.68 -7.42 26.98
CA LYS A 33 20.59 -7.20 28.10
C LYS A 33 19.86 -6.61 29.30
N ASP A 34 20.22 -7.09 30.50
CA ASP A 34 19.63 -6.63 31.76
C ASP A 34 20.25 -5.30 32.22
N SER A 35 19.44 -4.42 32.82
CA SER A 35 19.89 -3.09 33.27
C SER A 35 20.97 -3.13 34.36
N VAL A 36 21.04 -4.22 35.14
CA VAL A 36 22.14 -4.45 36.10
C VAL A 36 23.46 -4.67 35.38
N HIS A 37 23.43 -5.27 34.18
CA HIS A 37 24.62 -5.45 33.35
C HIS A 37 24.93 -4.19 32.55
N THR A 38 23.93 -3.60 31.89
CA THR A 38 24.16 -2.46 31.00
C THR A 38 24.35 -1.14 31.72
N GLY A 39 23.82 -0.97 32.92
CA GLY A 39 23.78 0.34 33.59
C GLY A 39 22.71 1.29 33.03
N VAL A 40 21.98 0.90 31.98
CA VAL A 40 20.86 1.67 31.41
C VAL A 40 19.60 1.36 32.20
N THR A 41 19.30 2.19 33.20
CA THR A 41 18.11 2.07 34.06
C THR A 41 17.00 3.07 33.70
N PHE A 42 17.03 3.60 32.47
CA PHE A 42 16.08 4.63 32.04
C PHE A 42 14.65 4.08 31.99
N ASN A 43 13.68 4.88 32.46
CA ASN A 43 12.26 4.55 32.43
C ASN A 43 11.47 5.85 32.22
N ASN A 44 10.73 5.93 31.11
CA ASN A 44 9.85 7.05 30.85
C ASN A 44 8.55 6.89 31.67
N HIS A 45 8.62 7.32 32.93
CA HIS A 45 7.51 7.16 33.87
C HIS A 45 6.48 8.27 33.74
N LEU A 46 5.23 7.89 33.51
CA LEU A 46 4.09 8.81 33.38
C LEU A 46 3.17 8.73 34.60
N VAL A 47 2.82 9.90 35.12
CA VAL A 47 1.84 10.07 36.20
C VAL A 47 0.69 10.93 35.69
N GLN A 48 -0.50 10.39 35.81
CA GLN A 48 -1.74 11.06 35.42
C GLN A 48 -2.23 11.98 36.52
N SER A 49 -2.87 13.09 36.14
CA SER A 49 -3.63 13.95 37.02
C SER A 49 -4.96 14.35 36.37
N PRO A 50 -5.93 14.92 37.12
CA PRO A 50 -7.16 15.44 36.53
C PRO A 50 -6.91 16.50 35.44
N GLU A 51 -5.84 17.29 35.57
CA GLU A 51 -5.45 18.35 34.64
C GLU A 51 -4.62 17.85 33.44
N LEU A 52 -4.04 16.64 33.50
CA LEU A 52 -3.23 16.07 32.42
C LEU A 52 -3.35 14.54 32.38
N ASN A 53 -4.07 14.05 31.38
CA ASN A 53 -4.32 12.63 31.12
C ASN A 53 -4.79 12.43 29.67
N ILE A 54 -4.98 11.18 29.27
CA ILE A 54 -5.36 10.80 27.90
C ILE A 54 -6.68 11.42 27.40
N LEU A 55 -7.62 11.79 28.29
CA LEU A 55 -8.91 12.36 27.90
C LEU A 55 -8.84 13.88 27.60
N ASN A 56 -7.81 14.58 28.10
CA ASN A 56 -7.59 16.01 27.84
C ASN A 56 -6.30 16.30 27.05
N TYR A 57 -5.44 15.30 26.88
CA TYR A 57 -4.27 15.32 26.02
C TYR A 57 -4.09 13.95 25.37
N LEU A 58 -4.54 13.82 24.12
CA LEU A 58 -4.63 12.54 23.39
C LEU A 58 -3.26 11.87 23.20
N TYR A 59 -2.18 12.65 23.24
CA TYR A 59 -0.80 12.17 23.06
C TYR A 59 -0.12 11.76 24.37
N PHE A 60 -0.86 11.71 25.49
CA PHE A 60 -0.29 11.41 26.80
C PHE A 60 0.50 10.09 26.83
N TYR A 61 0.08 9.09 26.05
CA TYR A 61 0.74 7.78 25.99
C TYR A 61 1.57 7.52 24.72
N ASN A 62 1.85 8.55 23.91
CA ASN A 62 2.68 8.40 22.71
C ASN A 62 4.15 8.11 23.02
N GLY A 63 4.58 8.32 24.27
CA GLY A 63 5.95 8.06 24.69
C GLY A 63 6.93 9.12 24.20
N ALA A 64 8.19 8.72 24.12
CA ALA A 64 9.32 9.62 23.87
C ALA A 64 10.43 8.89 23.09
N GLY A 65 11.37 9.66 22.56
CA GLY A 65 12.45 9.22 21.67
C GLY A 65 13.74 8.71 22.33
N VAL A 66 14.66 8.27 21.49
CA VAL A 66 16.06 7.97 21.84
C VAL A 66 16.97 8.39 20.68
N ALA A 67 18.14 8.95 20.99
CA ALA A 67 19.19 9.26 20.03
C ALA A 67 20.44 8.42 20.31
N ALA A 68 21.05 7.91 19.25
CA ALA A 68 22.32 7.19 19.24
C ALA A 68 23.37 8.00 18.47
N GLY A 69 24.56 8.19 19.06
CA GLY A 69 25.65 8.90 18.41
C GLY A 69 26.97 8.84 19.18
N ASP A 70 28.09 9.07 18.49
CA ASP A 70 29.43 9.16 19.10
C ASP A 70 29.69 10.60 19.57
N PHE A 71 29.15 10.97 20.75
CA PHE A 71 29.16 12.36 21.22
C PHE A 71 30.51 12.80 21.79
N ASN A 72 31.37 11.85 22.14
CA ASN A 72 32.71 12.12 22.69
C ASN A 72 33.85 11.80 21.69
N ASN A 73 33.52 11.34 20.48
CA ASN A 73 34.45 10.96 19.42
C ASN A 73 35.44 9.85 19.84
N ASP A 74 34.99 8.86 20.61
CA ASP A 74 35.81 7.72 21.04
C ASP A 74 35.58 6.45 20.20
N GLY A 75 34.63 6.50 19.26
CA GLY A 75 34.28 5.39 18.36
C GLY A 75 33.23 4.43 18.91
N LEU A 76 32.74 4.65 20.14
CA LEU A 76 31.60 3.93 20.71
C LEU A 76 30.34 4.81 20.58
N ILE A 77 29.20 4.16 20.34
CA ILE A 77 27.92 4.85 20.21
C ILE A 77 27.28 5.01 21.59
N ASP A 78 27.04 6.26 22.00
CA ASP A 78 26.37 6.63 23.24
C ASP A 78 24.85 6.79 23.03
N LEU A 79 24.09 6.85 24.15
CA LEU A 79 22.63 6.89 24.13
C LEU A 79 22.07 8.10 24.90
N TYR A 80 21.17 8.86 24.26
CA TYR A 80 20.40 9.93 24.89
C TYR A 80 18.90 9.60 24.84
N PHE A 81 18.26 9.49 26.00
CA PHE A 81 16.82 9.22 26.12
C PHE A 81 16.06 10.46 26.55
N THR A 82 14.94 10.74 25.88
CA THR A 82 13.98 11.75 26.32
C THR A 82 12.91 11.15 27.24
N SER A 83 12.48 11.94 28.23
CA SER A 83 11.37 11.61 29.12
C SER A 83 10.26 12.64 29.00
N ASN A 84 9.01 12.19 28.85
CA ASN A 84 7.90 13.12 28.75
C ASN A 84 7.84 14.04 29.98
N GLN A 85 7.64 13.51 31.18
CA GLN A 85 7.52 14.35 32.38
C GLN A 85 8.82 14.51 33.18
N GLY A 86 9.80 13.63 32.96
CA GLY A 86 11.00 13.49 33.78
C GLY A 86 12.23 14.19 33.22
N GLN A 87 13.38 13.90 33.84
CA GLN A 87 14.70 14.33 33.36
C GLN A 87 15.20 13.37 32.29
N ASP A 88 15.55 13.91 31.11
CA ASP A 88 16.24 13.18 30.05
C ASP A 88 17.56 12.61 30.56
N LYS A 89 18.01 11.50 29.96
CA LYS A 89 19.19 10.77 30.42
C LYS A 89 20.21 10.56 29.30
N PHE A 90 21.46 10.83 29.62
CA PHE A 90 22.60 10.63 28.72
C PHE A 90 23.53 9.55 29.29
N TYR A 91 23.77 8.51 28.50
CA TYR A 91 24.52 7.32 28.84
C TYR A 91 25.74 7.19 27.93
N LEU A 92 26.93 7.31 28.51
CA LEU A 92 28.19 7.12 27.79
C LEU A 92 28.51 5.62 27.69
N ASN A 93 28.75 5.13 26.49
CA ASN A 93 29.13 3.74 26.24
C ASN A 93 30.56 3.48 26.75
N GLN A 94 30.78 2.33 27.37
CA GLN A 94 32.08 1.89 27.92
C GLN A 94 32.56 0.59 27.27
N GLY A 95 31.88 0.14 26.21
CA GLY A 95 32.10 -1.11 25.50
C GLY A 95 31.42 -2.31 26.16
N ASN A 96 31.22 -3.38 25.38
CA ASN A 96 30.58 -4.63 25.82
C ASN A 96 29.22 -4.38 26.51
N PHE A 97 28.35 -3.58 25.87
CA PHE A 97 27.02 -3.21 26.37
C PHE A 97 26.99 -2.57 27.77
N THR A 98 28.11 -2.02 28.27
CA THR A 98 28.16 -1.34 29.56
C THR A 98 28.10 0.17 29.36
N PHE A 99 27.21 0.85 30.08
CA PHE A 99 26.97 2.28 29.95
C PHE A 99 27.03 2.99 31.30
N LYS A 100 27.36 4.28 31.27
CA LYS A 100 27.43 5.14 32.45
C LYS A 100 26.52 6.35 32.27
N ASP A 101 25.56 6.54 33.18
CA ASP A 101 24.77 7.78 33.25
C ASP A 101 25.72 8.96 33.57
N VAL A 102 25.88 9.84 32.60
CA VAL A 102 26.71 11.06 32.68
C VAL A 102 25.89 12.34 32.64
N THR A 103 24.54 12.26 32.62
CA THR A 103 23.59 13.37 32.47
C THR A 103 24.00 14.63 33.26
N LYS A 104 24.23 14.48 34.56
CA LYS A 104 24.58 15.59 35.45
C LYS A 104 25.99 16.14 35.18
N THR A 105 26.93 15.25 34.87
CA THR A 105 28.33 15.63 34.59
C THR A 105 28.43 16.35 33.25
N SER A 106 27.58 16.00 32.29
CA SER A 106 27.46 16.60 30.96
C SER A 106 26.67 17.91 30.93
N ASN A 107 26.27 18.44 32.10
CA ASN A 107 25.54 19.70 32.23
C ASN A 107 24.15 19.72 31.52
N LEU A 108 23.53 18.55 31.36
CA LEU A 108 22.19 18.42 30.82
C LEU A 108 21.16 18.55 31.95
N ASN A 109 20.23 19.50 31.80
CA ASN A 109 19.21 19.80 32.80
C ASN A 109 17.91 20.28 32.14
N ASN A 110 16.90 19.42 32.10
CA ASN A 110 15.61 19.70 31.45
C ASN A 110 14.43 18.92 32.03
N GLY A 111 14.49 18.51 33.30
CA GLY A 111 13.49 17.67 33.97
C GLY A 111 12.13 18.30 34.28
N THR A 112 11.71 19.30 33.50
CA THR A 112 10.38 19.92 33.57
C THR A 112 9.81 20.12 32.16
N GLY A 113 8.49 20.16 32.05
CA GLY A 113 7.78 20.30 30.79
C GLY A 113 7.34 18.95 30.25
N TRP A 114 7.17 18.86 28.93
CA TRP A 114 6.85 17.62 28.24
C TRP A 114 7.78 17.39 27.06
N THR A 115 8.79 16.52 27.21
CA THR A 115 9.72 16.20 26.12
C THR A 115 9.14 15.15 25.18
N THR A 116 9.36 15.30 23.87
CA THR A 116 8.92 14.36 22.83
C THR A 116 10.15 13.74 22.15
N GLY A 117 10.46 14.14 20.92
CA GLY A 117 11.56 13.60 20.13
C GLY A 117 12.90 14.30 20.31
N VAL A 118 13.93 13.61 19.83
CA VAL A 118 15.33 14.02 19.88
C VAL A 118 16.03 13.73 18.56
N THR A 119 16.91 14.65 18.17
CA THR A 119 17.78 14.53 16.99
C THR A 119 19.17 15.04 17.37
N HIS A 120 20.22 14.50 16.75
CA HIS A 120 21.57 15.06 16.84
C HIS A 120 22.01 15.63 15.49
N ALA A 121 22.83 16.66 15.54
CA ALA A 121 23.43 17.32 14.38
C ALA A 121 24.66 18.12 14.83
N ASP A 122 25.59 18.42 13.93
CA ASP A 122 26.66 19.39 14.19
C ASP A 122 26.20 20.76 13.70
N VAL A 123 25.52 21.51 14.57
CA VAL A 123 24.83 22.76 14.20
C VAL A 123 25.83 23.89 13.96
N ASN A 124 26.98 23.84 14.62
CA ASN A 124 27.99 24.89 14.58
C ASN A 124 29.21 24.55 13.69
N ASN A 125 29.25 23.33 13.13
CA ASN A 125 30.32 22.80 12.28
C ASN A 125 31.69 22.71 12.95
N ASP A 126 31.75 22.29 14.21
CA ASP A 126 32.99 22.10 14.96
C ASP A 126 33.48 20.65 15.04
N GLY A 127 32.71 19.70 14.48
CA GLY A 127 32.99 18.27 14.47
C GLY A 127 32.52 17.54 15.73
N LEU A 128 31.67 18.17 16.54
CA LEU A 128 31.02 17.58 17.71
C LEU A 128 29.51 17.49 17.47
N LEU A 129 28.89 16.39 17.90
CA LEU A 129 27.45 16.24 17.81
C LEU A 129 26.76 17.05 18.91
N ASP A 130 25.84 17.92 18.50
CA ASP A 130 24.90 18.65 19.34
C ASP A 130 23.59 17.86 19.50
N ILE A 131 22.79 18.19 20.51
CA ILE A 131 21.52 17.50 20.78
C ILE A 131 20.36 18.51 20.70
N TYR A 132 19.42 18.28 19.78
CA TYR A 132 18.18 19.03 19.67
C TYR A 132 17.02 18.24 20.27
N VAL A 133 16.25 18.88 21.16
CA VAL A 133 15.19 18.26 21.95
C VAL A 133 13.87 18.99 21.72
N CYS A 134 12.86 18.25 21.24
CA CYS A 134 11.51 18.74 21.02
C CYS A 134 10.70 18.73 22.33
N LYS A 135 9.89 19.77 22.55
CA LYS A 135 8.99 19.88 23.70
C LYS A 135 7.61 20.37 23.30
N VAL A 136 6.62 19.94 24.06
CA VAL A 136 5.30 20.56 24.07
C VAL A 136 5.38 21.83 24.92
N GLY A 137 4.92 22.92 24.32
CA GLY A 137 4.86 24.25 24.89
C GLY A 137 3.64 24.43 25.77
N ASP A 138 2.66 25.22 25.31
CA ASP A 138 1.57 25.73 26.15
C ASP A 138 0.26 24.92 26.04
N HIS A 139 0.21 23.70 26.60
CA HIS A 139 -1.03 22.90 26.70
C HIS A 139 -1.40 22.55 28.15
N GLY A 140 -2.57 23.00 28.61
CA GLY A 140 -3.03 22.69 29.98
C GLY A 140 -2.00 23.12 31.06
N PRO A 141 -1.45 22.19 31.87
CA PRO A 141 -0.37 22.47 32.83
C PRO A 141 1.04 22.38 32.23
N ILE A 142 1.21 21.90 30.99
CA ILE A 142 2.52 21.76 30.34
C ILE A 142 3.04 23.13 29.94
N ARG A 143 4.32 23.41 30.23
CA ARG A 143 5.06 24.60 29.77
C ARG A 143 6.44 24.15 29.32
N GLY A 144 6.84 24.52 28.11
CA GLY A 144 8.11 24.11 27.51
C GLY A 144 8.48 24.92 26.28
N GLN A 145 9.72 24.78 25.85
CA GLN A 145 10.23 25.26 24.57
C GLN A 145 11.27 24.25 24.09
N ASN A 146 11.50 24.17 22.78
CA ASN A 146 12.54 23.30 22.24
C ASN A 146 13.92 23.75 22.73
N LEU A 147 14.84 22.79 22.88
CA LEU A 147 16.18 23.00 23.43
C LEU A 147 17.23 22.55 22.43
N LEU A 148 18.37 23.24 22.40
CA LEU A 148 19.54 22.89 21.60
C LEU A 148 20.75 22.89 22.52
N TYR A 149 21.30 21.72 22.78
CA TYR A 149 22.48 21.51 23.59
C TYR A 149 23.71 21.46 22.69
N ILE A 150 24.47 22.55 22.67
CA ILE A 150 25.72 22.64 21.91
C ILE A 150 26.85 21.95 22.69
N ASN A 151 27.52 21.02 22.05
CA ASN A 151 28.65 20.28 22.61
C ASN A 151 29.86 21.20 22.73
N GLN A 152 30.39 21.35 23.96
CA GLN A 152 31.55 22.18 24.27
C GLN A 152 32.85 21.37 24.29
N GLY A 153 32.79 20.10 23.89
CA GLY A 153 33.87 19.13 23.94
C GLY A 153 33.95 18.38 25.25
N ASN A 154 34.97 17.52 25.34
CA ASN A 154 35.16 16.60 26.45
C ASN A 154 35.85 17.27 27.64
N ASN A 155 35.40 16.94 28.86
CA ASN A 155 36.15 17.25 30.07
C ASN A 155 37.37 16.30 30.25
N ASP A 156 38.15 16.49 31.33
CA ASP A 156 39.34 15.68 31.63
C ASP A 156 39.08 14.16 31.76
N GLN A 157 37.82 13.74 31.90
CA GLN A 157 37.40 12.34 31.99
C GLN A 157 36.88 11.77 30.65
N GLY A 158 36.95 12.53 29.55
CA GLY A 158 36.41 12.11 28.26
C GLY A 158 34.89 12.19 28.17
N ILE A 159 34.24 12.93 29.08
CA ILE A 159 32.77 13.09 29.10
C ILE A 159 32.40 14.41 28.39
N PRO A 160 31.52 14.40 27.38
CA PRO A 160 31.04 15.60 26.70
C PRO A 160 30.31 16.55 27.66
N ILE A 161 30.54 17.85 27.50
CA ILE A 161 29.86 18.91 28.24
C ILE A 161 28.98 19.70 27.28
N PHE A 162 27.72 19.93 27.64
CA PHE A 162 26.78 20.67 26.80
C PHE A 162 26.38 22.02 27.40
N GLU A 163 26.01 22.96 26.52
CA GLU A 163 25.39 24.23 26.86
C GLU A 163 24.10 24.42 26.06
N GLU A 164 23.00 24.77 26.73
CA GLU A 164 21.73 25.07 26.06
C GLU A 164 21.82 26.44 25.37
N GLN A 165 21.57 26.48 24.05
CA GLN A 165 21.71 27.68 23.22
C GLN A 165 20.60 27.84 22.17
N ALA A 166 19.42 27.21 22.29
CA ALA A 166 18.36 27.25 21.27
C ALA A 166 18.01 28.68 20.83
N ALA A 167 17.82 29.60 21.79
CA ALA A 167 17.46 30.99 21.52
C ALA A 167 18.54 31.77 20.72
N LYS A 168 19.81 31.41 20.89
CA LYS A 168 20.93 32.02 20.14
C LYS A 168 20.82 31.68 18.65
N TYR A 169 20.44 30.44 18.35
CA TYR A 169 20.31 29.92 16.99
C TYR A 169 18.91 30.17 16.39
N GLY A 170 17.92 30.57 17.19
CA GLY A 170 16.54 30.79 16.73
C GLY A 170 15.70 29.51 16.68
N LEU A 171 16.09 28.50 17.47
CA LEU A 171 15.47 27.17 17.50
C LEU A 171 14.70 26.89 18.81
N ASP A 172 14.46 27.91 19.64
CA ASP A 172 13.70 27.88 20.90
C ASP A 172 12.18 27.94 20.68
N PHE A 173 11.69 27.15 19.74
CA PHE A 173 10.27 27.14 19.36
C PHE A 173 9.35 26.76 20.53
N ILE A 174 8.18 27.41 20.61
CA ILE A 174 7.13 27.14 21.58
C ILE A 174 5.88 26.73 20.81
N GLY A 175 5.59 25.43 20.81
CA GLY A 175 4.44 24.84 20.12
C GLY A 175 4.26 23.39 20.51
N TYR A 176 3.77 22.55 19.60
CA TYR A 176 3.47 21.15 19.87
C TYR A 176 4.44 20.22 19.13
N SER A 177 5.74 20.41 19.37
CA SER A 177 6.78 19.71 18.61
C SER A 177 6.81 18.22 18.88
N THR A 178 6.88 17.45 17.80
CA THR A 178 6.97 15.98 17.79
C THR A 178 8.42 15.55 17.54
N GLN A 179 8.99 15.94 16.40
CA GLN A 179 10.33 15.52 15.96
C GLN A 179 10.98 16.56 15.03
N ALA A 180 12.30 16.50 14.90
CA ALA A 180 13.09 17.36 14.02
C ALA A 180 13.96 16.55 13.04
N ALA A 181 14.26 17.09 11.87
CA ALA A 181 15.30 16.58 10.98
C ALA A 181 16.20 17.71 10.51
N PHE A 182 17.53 17.51 10.62
CA PHE A 182 18.54 18.41 10.07
C PHE A 182 19.07 17.86 8.76
N PHE A 183 19.03 18.67 7.70
CA PHE A 183 19.45 18.29 6.34
C PHE A 183 19.67 19.55 5.50
N ASP A 184 20.43 19.45 4.40
CA ASP A 184 20.74 20.58 3.50
C ASP A 184 19.73 20.59 2.34
N TYR A 185 18.63 21.36 2.47
CA TYR A 185 17.51 21.25 1.51
C TYR A 185 17.73 22.05 0.22
N ASP A 186 18.56 23.10 0.27
CA ASP A 186 18.89 23.94 -0.88
C ASP A 186 20.28 23.68 -1.47
N LEU A 187 21.02 22.73 -0.89
CA LEU A 187 22.34 22.25 -1.30
C LEU A 187 23.43 23.34 -1.23
N ASP A 188 23.31 24.29 -0.29
CA ASP A 188 24.30 25.33 -0.06
C ASP A 188 25.49 24.87 0.82
N GLY A 189 25.35 23.68 1.41
CA GLY A 189 26.33 22.97 2.19
C GLY A 189 26.11 23.00 3.69
N ASP A 190 25.32 23.93 4.25
CA ASP A 190 24.95 23.90 5.67
C ASP A 190 23.62 23.19 5.95
N LEU A 191 23.42 22.76 7.20
CA LEU A 191 22.22 22.00 7.58
C LEU A 191 21.11 22.96 8.00
N ASP A 192 20.02 22.90 7.25
CA ASP A 192 18.70 23.43 7.57
C ASP A 192 17.96 22.48 8.51
N MET A 193 16.71 22.82 8.85
CA MET A 193 15.93 22.01 9.79
C MET A 193 14.44 22.02 9.50
N TYR A 194 13.83 20.84 9.44
CA TYR A 194 12.37 20.67 9.44
C TYR A 194 11.90 20.28 10.84
N LEU A 195 10.91 21.00 11.36
CA LEU A 195 10.26 20.77 12.63
C LEU A 195 8.83 20.28 12.42
N LEU A 196 8.60 19.02 12.78
CA LEU A 196 7.28 18.39 12.78
C LEU A 196 6.53 18.75 14.07
N ASN A 197 5.29 19.19 13.94
CA ASN A 197 4.40 19.48 15.05
C ASN A 197 3.12 18.63 14.97
N HIS A 198 2.47 18.41 16.11
CA HIS A 198 1.14 17.80 16.18
C HIS A 198 0.06 18.82 16.55
N SER A 199 -1.20 18.43 16.45
CA SER A 199 -2.34 19.29 16.78
C SER A 199 -3.17 18.78 17.94
N VAL A 200 -3.51 19.69 18.86
CA VAL A 200 -4.47 19.42 19.95
C VAL A 200 -5.91 19.80 19.57
N ASN A 201 -6.15 20.16 18.31
CA ASN A 201 -7.48 20.51 17.83
C ASN A 201 -8.41 19.27 17.87
N PRO A 202 -9.66 19.38 18.38
CA PRO A 202 -10.54 18.23 18.46
C PRO A 202 -10.83 17.60 17.09
N ASN A 203 -10.66 16.27 17.01
CA ASN A 203 -10.90 15.50 15.78
C ASN A 203 -12.39 15.23 15.47
N ARG A 204 -13.32 15.71 16.30
CA ARG A 204 -14.78 15.47 16.19
C ARG A 204 -15.42 16.09 14.93
N SER A 205 -14.77 17.05 14.28
CA SER A 205 -15.23 17.64 13.02
C SER A 205 -14.04 18.12 12.17
N TYR A 206 -13.71 17.33 11.16
CA TYR A 206 -12.58 17.57 10.25
C TYR A 206 -12.73 18.85 9.41
N GLY A 207 -13.97 19.26 9.09
CA GLY A 207 -14.20 20.44 8.26
C GLY A 207 -13.65 20.26 6.84
N LYS A 208 -13.05 21.30 6.26
CA LYS A 208 -12.48 21.26 4.90
C LYS A 208 -10.96 21.14 4.97
N GLY A 209 -10.37 20.30 4.11
CA GLY A 209 -8.93 20.11 3.97
C GLY A 209 -8.18 21.39 3.61
N THR A 210 -8.86 22.41 3.06
CA THR A 210 -8.27 23.75 2.84
C THR A 210 -7.67 24.40 4.09
N LYS A 211 -8.07 23.95 5.29
CA LYS A 211 -7.50 24.40 6.57
C LYS A 211 -6.02 24.08 6.72
N ARG A 212 -5.45 23.07 6.02
CA ARG A 212 -4.00 22.78 6.05
C ARG A 212 -3.13 23.95 5.62
N LYS A 213 -3.69 24.88 4.82
CA LYS A 213 -3.02 26.09 4.34
C LYS A 213 -3.12 27.28 5.30
N ASN A 214 -3.88 27.16 6.39
CA ASN A 214 -4.06 28.24 7.36
C ASN A 214 -3.02 28.12 8.47
N VAL A 215 -2.04 29.03 8.45
CA VAL A 215 -0.96 29.05 9.44
C VAL A 215 -1.49 29.06 10.88
N ASP A 216 -1.02 28.11 11.68
CA ASP A 216 -1.16 28.04 13.13
C ASP A 216 0.22 28.07 13.78
N SER A 217 0.40 28.98 14.74
CA SER A 217 1.72 29.22 15.34
C SER A 217 2.16 28.14 16.33
N MET A 218 1.27 27.21 16.72
CA MET A 218 1.58 26.17 17.71
C MET A 218 1.68 24.78 17.09
N SER A 219 0.82 24.49 16.11
CA SER A 219 0.62 23.14 15.55
C SER A 219 1.14 22.97 14.14
N GLY A 220 1.41 24.06 13.41
CA GLY A 220 1.88 23.99 12.04
C GLY A 220 3.34 23.58 11.94
N ASP A 221 3.70 22.76 10.95
CA ASP A 221 5.10 22.39 10.69
C ASP A 221 5.93 23.61 10.27
N ILE A 222 7.25 23.51 10.47
CA ILE A 222 8.17 24.60 10.17
C ILE A 222 9.41 24.10 9.44
N LEU A 223 9.71 24.69 8.28
CA LEU A 223 11.02 24.58 7.64
C LEU A 223 11.85 25.82 7.98
N PHE A 224 12.99 25.60 8.63
CA PHE A 224 13.97 26.61 8.95
C PHE A 224 15.16 26.54 8.00
N ARG A 225 15.46 27.64 7.31
CA ARG A 225 16.73 27.80 6.59
C ARG A 225 17.82 28.27 7.53
N ASN A 226 19.02 27.71 7.42
CA ASN A 226 20.19 28.16 8.16
C ASN A 226 20.86 29.34 7.44
N GLU A 227 20.92 30.50 8.11
CA GLU A 227 21.58 31.69 7.60
C GLU A 227 22.76 32.06 8.51
N ASN A 228 23.92 31.45 8.24
CA ASN A 228 25.16 31.66 9.00
C ASN A 228 25.02 31.33 10.51
N GLY A 229 24.41 30.19 10.83
CA GLY A 229 24.18 29.74 12.20
C GLY A 229 22.95 30.36 12.87
N ARG A 230 22.04 30.94 12.09
CA ARG A 230 20.73 31.40 12.57
C ARG A 230 19.63 30.80 11.72
N TYR A 231 18.70 30.10 12.36
CA TYR A 231 17.59 29.42 11.71
C TYR A 231 16.41 30.38 11.53
N ILE A 232 15.91 30.48 10.30
CA ILE A 232 14.84 31.39 9.89
C ILE A 232 13.70 30.58 9.28
N ASP A 233 12.48 30.75 9.79
CA ASP A 233 11.27 30.13 9.23
C ASP A 233 11.04 30.62 7.78
N VAL A 234 11.11 29.70 6.83
CA VAL A 234 10.86 29.91 5.39
C VAL A 234 9.66 29.09 4.91
N SER A 235 8.88 28.49 5.80
CA SER A 235 7.82 27.51 5.49
C SER A 235 6.83 28.01 4.45
N LYS A 236 6.34 29.24 4.60
CA LYS A 236 5.39 29.85 3.68
C LYS A 236 5.97 30.05 2.28
N GLU A 237 7.24 30.41 2.20
CA GLU A 237 7.95 30.67 0.95
C GLU A 237 8.30 29.36 0.24
N ALA A 238 8.67 28.34 1.02
CA ALA A 238 8.98 27.00 0.57
C ALA A 238 7.73 26.16 0.24
N GLY A 239 6.53 26.57 0.66
CA GLY A 239 5.28 25.86 0.37
C GLY A 239 4.89 24.77 1.37
N ILE A 240 5.49 24.77 2.56
CA ILE A 240 5.18 23.83 3.66
C ILE A 240 3.82 24.18 4.28
N PHE A 241 2.99 23.16 4.53
CA PHE A 241 1.73 23.35 5.23
C PHE A 241 1.97 23.60 6.73
N GLN A 242 1.27 24.59 7.27
CA GLN A 242 1.40 25.03 8.66
C GLN A 242 0.03 25.02 9.36
N GLY A 243 -0.83 24.08 8.98
CA GLY A 243 -2.24 24.05 9.37
C GLY A 243 -2.51 23.58 10.79
N THR A 244 -3.60 24.04 11.41
CA THR A 244 -4.13 23.50 12.69
C THR A 244 -4.56 22.03 12.63
N ILE A 245 -4.62 21.44 11.44
CA ILE A 245 -5.09 20.07 11.24
C ILE A 245 -3.96 19.12 10.84
N GLY A 246 -2.69 19.57 10.85
CA GLY A 246 -1.55 18.66 10.82
C GLY A 246 -1.40 17.96 12.16
N TYR A 247 -1.48 16.63 12.16
CA TYR A 247 -1.34 15.77 13.34
C TYR A 247 -0.04 14.96 13.22
N GLY A 248 1.08 15.66 13.01
CA GLY A 248 2.35 15.08 12.65
C GLY A 248 2.94 14.13 13.68
N LEU A 249 3.15 12.87 13.29
CA LEU A 249 3.73 11.80 14.11
C LEU A 249 4.94 11.09 13.47
N GLY A 250 5.07 11.12 12.14
CA GLY A 250 6.18 10.52 11.40
C GLY A 250 6.93 11.53 10.53
N LEU A 251 8.26 11.43 10.48
CA LEU A 251 9.13 12.30 9.67
C LEU A 251 10.29 11.48 9.08
N ALA A 252 10.40 11.47 7.75
CA ALA A 252 11.52 10.88 7.04
C ALA A 252 11.99 11.81 5.92
N ILE A 253 13.32 11.81 5.67
CA ILE A 253 13.98 12.61 4.64
C ILE A 253 14.73 11.65 3.71
N SER A 254 14.57 11.82 2.40
CA SER A 254 15.33 11.04 1.41
C SER A 254 15.33 11.73 0.04
N ASP A 255 16.30 11.45 -0.82
CA ASP A 255 16.27 11.81 -2.25
C ASP A 255 15.38 10.79 -3.02
N ILE A 256 14.06 10.91 -2.84
CA ILE A 256 13.06 9.89 -3.21
C ILE A 256 12.98 9.70 -4.73
N ASN A 257 13.12 10.79 -5.49
CA ASN A 257 13.08 10.78 -6.95
C ASN A 257 14.47 10.65 -7.61
N ASN A 258 15.53 10.44 -6.80
CA ASN A 258 16.93 10.29 -7.23
C ASN A 258 17.46 11.45 -8.08
N ASP A 259 17.05 12.68 -7.75
CA ASP A 259 17.39 13.88 -8.50
C ASP A 259 18.48 14.75 -7.84
N GLY A 260 18.92 14.32 -6.64
CA GLY A 260 19.99 14.91 -5.85
C GLY A 260 19.55 15.93 -4.81
N TYR A 261 18.26 16.22 -4.71
CA TYR A 261 17.68 17.10 -3.71
C TYR A 261 16.87 16.29 -2.69
N PRO A 262 17.02 16.55 -1.39
CA PRO A 262 16.25 15.83 -0.38
C PRO A 262 14.78 16.26 -0.39
N ASP A 263 13.92 15.25 -0.32
CA ASP A 263 12.46 15.34 -0.20
C ASP A 263 12.03 15.02 1.25
N ILE A 264 10.78 15.36 1.58
CA ILE A 264 10.23 15.21 2.93
C ILE A 264 8.94 14.39 2.88
N TYR A 265 8.85 13.36 3.71
CA TYR A 265 7.62 12.62 3.94
C TYR A 265 7.15 12.78 5.39
N VAL A 266 5.88 13.16 5.55
CA VAL A 266 5.24 13.42 6.85
C VAL A 266 4.03 12.53 7.02
N GLY A 267 4.00 11.79 8.14
CA GLY A 267 2.84 11.02 8.58
C GLY A 267 1.95 11.83 9.52
N ASN A 268 0.67 11.98 9.17
CA ASN A 268 -0.35 12.63 9.98
C ASN A 268 -1.39 11.64 10.52
N ASP A 269 -1.67 11.74 11.83
CA ASP A 269 -2.74 10.97 12.45
C ASP A 269 -4.14 11.47 12.03
N PHE A 270 -5.14 10.61 12.17
CA PHE A 270 -6.55 10.87 11.83
C PHE A 270 -6.79 11.26 10.35
N PHE A 271 -7.74 12.18 10.14
CA PHE A 271 -8.32 12.49 8.84
C PHE A 271 -7.44 13.37 7.94
N GLU A 272 -6.32 13.90 8.43
CA GLU A 272 -5.49 14.77 7.61
C GLU A 272 -4.58 13.92 6.71
N ASN A 273 -4.30 14.41 5.50
CA ASN A 273 -3.45 13.69 4.56
C ASN A 273 -2.03 13.54 5.14
N ASP A 274 -1.38 12.41 4.86
CA ASP A 274 0.08 12.39 4.84
C ASP A 274 0.59 13.36 3.77
N TYR A 275 1.82 13.88 3.93
CA TYR A 275 2.41 14.84 3.01
C TYR A 275 3.69 14.29 2.39
N LEU A 276 3.77 14.31 1.06
CA LEU A 276 5.01 14.05 0.32
C LEU A 276 5.45 15.34 -0.38
N TYR A 277 6.45 16.01 0.17
CA TYR A 277 7.02 17.23 -0.37
C TYR A 277 8.21 16.91 -1.27
N ILE A 278 8.02 17.07 -2.58
CA ILE A 278 9.09 16.92 -3.57
C ILE A 278 9.79 18.26 -3.78
N ASN A 279 11.11 18.29 -3.61
CA ASN A 279 11.94 19.48 -3.75
C ASN A 279 11.98 19.95 -5.22
N GLN A 280 11.71 21.23 -5.46
CA GLN A 280 11.64 21.80 -6.81
C GLN A 280 12.97 22.42 -7.27
N LYS A 281 14.04 22.29 -6.48
CA LYS A 281 15.41 22.76 -6.77
C LYS A 281 15.58 24.28 -6.82
N ASP A 282 14.57 25.01 -6.36
CA ASP A 282 14.53 26.47 -6.32
C ASP A 282 14.24 27.03 -4.93
N GLY A 283 14.39 26.18 -3.90
CA GLY A 283 14.07 26.50 -2.51
C GLY A 283 12.60 26.28 -2.14
N THR A 284 11.79 25.73 -3.04
CA THR A 284 10.39 25.38 -2.80
C THR A 284 10.11 23.88 -2.90
N PHE A 285 9.00 23.46 -2.31
CA PHE A 285 8.49 22.10 -2.36
C PHE A 285 7.12 22.04 -3.03
N LYS A 286 6.86 20.92 -3.71
CA LYS A 286 5.55 20.55 -4.23
C LYS A 286 4.99 19.41 -3.38
N GLU A 287 3.90 19.66 -2.66
CA GLU A 287 3.19 18.61 -1.92
C GLU A 287 2.36 17.74 -2.88
N THR A 288 2.68 16.47 -2.97
CA THR A 288 2.18 15.56 -4.01
C THR A 288 0.81 14.98 -3.70
N ILE A 289 0.56 14.52 -2.48
CA ILE A 289 -0.63 13.73 -2.12
C ILE A 289 -1.90 14.60 -2.16
N SER A 290 -1.86 15.85 -1.72
CA SER A 290 -3.03 16.75 -1.84
C SER A 290 -3.26 17.27 -3.27
N ILE A 291 -2.26 17.20 -4.15
CA ILE A 291 -2.38 17.65 -5.54
C ILE A 291 -2.87 16.51 -6.43
N ASP A 292 -2.33 15.31 -6.25
CA ASP A 292 -2.62 14.10 -7.03
C ASP A 292 -2.47 12.84 -6.17
N ASP A 293 -3.58 12.38 -5.60
CA ASP A 293 -3.65 11.19 -4.75
C ASP A 293 -3.44 9.88 -5.52
N LYS A 294 -3.33 9.93 -6.85
CA LYS A 294 -3.07 8.75 -7.68
C LYS A 294 -1.59 8.43 -7.79
N LYS A 295 -0.69 9.30 -7.32
CA LYS A 295 0.77 9.08 -7.38
C LYS A 295 1.25 8.00 -6.42
N LEU A 296 0.75 8.05 -5.18
CA LEU A 296 1.02 7.03 -4.17
C LEU A 296 -0.13 6.02 -4.03
N GLY A 297 -1.32 6.39 -4.50
CA GLY A 297 -2.54 5.71 -4.09
C GLY A 297 -2.96 6.16 -2.70
N HIS A 298 -3.42 5.22 -1.88
CA HIS A 298 -3.96 5.48 -0.56
C HIS A 298 -2.84 5.51 0.49
N THR A 299 -3.13 6.13 1.63
CA THR A 299 -2.22 6.21 2.79
C THR A 299 -2.87 5.60 4.02
N THR A 300 -2.11 5.53 5.11
CA THR A 300 -2.63 5.11 6.42
C THR A 300 -3.60 6.18 6.96
N HIS A 301 -4.66 5.75 7.66
CA HIS A 301 -5.63 6.65 8.30
C HIS A 301 -5.19 7.09 9.70
N PHE A 302 -4.29 6.34 10.34
CA PHE A 302 -3.72 6.70 11.63
C PHE A 302 -2.21 6.65 11.54
N SER A 303 -1.65 7.51 10.67
CA SER A 303 -0.21 7.51 10.38
C SER A 303 0.60 7.84 11.62
N MET A 304 1.42 6.87 12.06
CA MET A 304 2.30 6.96 13.22
C MET A 304 3.73 7.25 12.76
N GLY A 305 4.72 6.48 13.21
CA GLY A 305 6.08 6.57 12.69
C GLY A 305 6.19 5.99 11.28
N ASN A 306 7.17 6.50 10.55
CA ASN A 306 7.48 6.10 9.19
C ASN A 306 9.00 5.88 9.04
N ASP A 307 9.37 5.23 7.93
CA ASP A 307 10.75 5.09 7.53
C ASP A 307 10.87 4.98 5.99
N ILE A 308 12.03 5.35 5.45
CA ILE A 308 12.31 5.30 4.01
C ILE A 308 13.58 4.49 3.75
N ALA A 309 13.49 3.47 2.90
CA ALA A 309 14.64 2.68 2.44
C ALA A 309 14.35 1.98 1.11
N ASP A 310 15.39 1.70 0.33
CA ASP A 310 15.33 0.81 -0.83
C ASP A 310 15.19 -0.65 -0.36
N ILE A 311 13.95 -1.16 -0.30
CA ILE A 311 13.65 -2.48 0.27
C ILE A 311 13.88 -3.62 -0.72
N ASN A 312 13.77 -3.34 -2.02
CA ASN A 312 13.90 -4.33 -3.09
C ASN A 312 15.26 -4.31 -3.79
N ASN A 313 16.16 -3.40 -3.38
CA ASN A 313 17.51 -3.21 -3.89
C ASN A 313 17.56 -2.77 -5.38
N ASP A 314 16.53 -2.10 -5.87
CA ASP A 314 16.48 -1.55 -7.24
C ASP A 314 17.08 -0.14 -7.35
N GLY A 315 17.44 0.46 -6.21
CA GLY A 315 18.03 1.79 -6.08
C GLY A 315 17.04 2.95 -6.03
N LEU A 316 15.73 2.67 -5.94
CA LEU A 316 14.69 3.63 -5.62
C LEU A 316 14.32 3.50 -4.14
N SER A 317 14.13 4.61 -3.45
CA SER A 317 13.73 4.60 -2.04
C SER A 317 12.22 4.36 -1.91
N ASP A 318 11.83 3.42 -1.07
CA ASP A 318 10.43 3.05 -0.76
C ASP A 318 9.99 3.66 0.57
N ILE A 319 8.69 3.88 0.76
CA ILE A 319 8.13 4.57 1.94
C ILE A 319 7.28 3.58 2.76
N LEU A 320 7.56 3.46 4.05
CA LEU A 320 6.73 2.71 5.00
C LEU A 320 6.12 3.66 6.03
N SER A 321 4.82 3.56 6.24
CA SER A 321 4.08 4.25 7.30
C SER A 321 3.28 3.26 8.14
N LEU A 322 3.35 3.41 9.46
CA LEU A 322 2.68 2.53 10.41
C LEU A 322 1.30 3.05 10.82
N ASP A 323 0.41 2.11 11.14
CA ASP A 323 -0.96 2.32 11.63
C ASP A 323 -1.19 1.45 12.88
N MET A 324 -2.40 1.51 13.44
CA MET A 324 -2.85 0.78 14.62
C MET A 324 -3.82 -0.37 14.31
N LEU A 325 -3.77 -0.94 13.09
CA LEU A 325 -4.60 -2.07 12.68
C LEU A 325 -4.27 -3.35 13.49
N PRO A 326 -5.21 -3.90 14.28
CA PRO A 326 -4.96 -5.11 15.06
C PRO A 326 -4.79 -6.36 14.21
N GLU A 327 -3.77 -7.17 14.51
CA GLU A 327 -3.63 -8.54 14.00
C GLU A 327 -4.57 -9.50 14.74
N ASP A 328 -4.72 -9.37 16.07
CA ASP A 328 -5.63 -10.22 16.84
C ASP A 328 -7.11 -10.00 16.46
N LEU A 329 -7.79 -11.07 16.02
CA LEU A 329 -9.18 -11.00 15.55
C LEU A 329 -10.17 -10.45 16.58
N GLU A 330 -10.00 -10.77 17.87
CA GLU A 330 -10.91 -10.27 18.89
C GLU A 330 -10.74 -8.75 19.04
N THR A 331 -9.49 -8.28 19.13
CA THR A 331 -9.15 -6.86 19.16
C THR A 331 -9.69 -6.15 17.91
N TYR A 332 -9.41 -6.68 16.71
CA TYR A 332 -9.90 -6.16 15.43
C TYR A 332 -11.41 -5.93 15.44
N LYS A 333 -12.20 -6.92 15.91
CA LYS A 333 -13.67 -6.82 15.95
C LYS A 333 -14.22 -5.91 17.05
N THR A 334 -13.40 -5.54 18.03
CA THR A 334 -13.77 -4.61 19.09
C THR A 334 -13.31 -3.18 18.83
N SER A 335 -12.38 -2.97 17.89
CA SER A 335 -11.87 -1.65 17.53
C SER A 335 -12.83 -0.90 16.62
N GLY A 336 -12.86 0.42 16.76
CA GLY A 336 -13.45 1.34 15.79
C GLY A 336 -12.56 1.36 14.57
N LEU A 337 -13.13 0.92 13.44
CA LEU A 337 -12.43 0.81 12.16
C LEU A 337 -12.86 1.97 11.24
N GLU A 338 -13.20 1.65 10.01
CA GLU A 338 -13.41 2.60 8.93
C GLU A 338 -14.73 3.35 8.97
N TYR A 339 -14.74 4.49 8.28
CA TYR A 339 -15.96 5.21 8.01
C TYR A 339 -16.92 4.37 7.15
N PRO A 340 -18.23 4.39 7.45
CA PRO A 340 -19.22 3.94 6.48
C PRO A 340 -19.05 4.70 5.16
N TYR A 341 -19.20 3.99 4.05
CA TYR A 341 -18.90 4.50 2.70
C TYR A 341 -19.48 5.92 2.39
N PRO A 342 -20.74 6.27 2.75
CA PRO A 342 -21.24 7.63 2.52
C PRO A 342 -20.49 8.74 3.28
N VAL A 343 -20.00 8.44 4.49
CA VAL A 343 -19.19 9.38 5.29
C VAL A 343 -17.82 9.53 4.66
N TYR A 344 -17.22 8.44 4.20
CA TYR A 344 -15.96 8.44 3.47
C TYR A 344 -16.02 9.27 2.18
N GLN A 345 -17.10 9.19 1.42
CA GLN A 345 -17.27 10.05 0.26
C GLN A 345 -17.35 11.54 0.61
N GLN A 346 -17.96 11.88 1.74
CA GLN A 346 -18.00 13.27 2.21
C GLN A 346 -16.62 13.75 2.68
N TYR A 347 -15.83 12.85 3.26
CA TYR A 347 -14.42 13.07 3.58
C TYR A 347 -13.62 13.43 2.32
N LEU A 348 -13.69 12.64 1.25
CA LEU A 348 -13.01 12.95 -0.02
C LEU A 348 -13.48 14.30 -0.62
N LYS A 349 -14.80 14.54 -0.63
CA LYS A 349 -15.39 15.81 -1.11
C LYS A 349 -14.92 17.04 -0.32
N ASN A 350 -14.45 16.86 0.92
CA ASN A 350 -13.92 17.94 1.74
C ASN A 350 -12.44 18.26 1.46
N GLY A 351 -11.78 17.55 0.53
CA GLY A 351 -10.42 17.82 0.09
C GLY A 351 -9.35 16.99 0.79
N PHE A 352 -9.73 15.82 1.32
CA PHE A 352 -8.82 14.83 1.86
C PHE A 352 -8.55 13.72 0.84
N ALA A 353 -7.38 13.08 0.95
CA ALA A 353 -6.95 11.99 0.09
C ALA A 353 -7.37 10.63 0.67
N PRO A 354 -7.50 9.57 -0.14
CA PRO A 354 -7.86 8.24 0.35
C PRO A 354 -6.92 7.69 1.42
N GLN A 355 -7.54 7.22 2.51
CA GLN A 355 -6.88 6.70 3.70
C GLN A 355 -7.62 5.49 4.24
N TYR A 356 -6.86 4.51 4.71
CA TYR A 356 -7.40 3.31 5.35
C TYR A 356 -6.54 2.92 6.55
N MET A 357 -7.18 2.38 7.59
CA MET A 357 -6.60 1.81 8.79
C MET A 357 -5.84 0.53 8.42
N SER A 358 -4.56 0.70 8.16
CA SER A 358 -3.57 -0.31 7.77
C SER A 358 -2.21 0.36 7.70
N ASN A 359 -1.14 -0.37 8.00
CA ASN A 359 0.19 0.06 7.55
C ASN A 359 0.15 0.24 6.03
N ALA A 360 0.95 1.19 5.52
CA ALA A 360 1.10 1.44 4.09
C ALA A 360 2.57 1.28 3.68
N LEU A 361 2.82 0.49 2.64
CA LEU A 361 4.16 0.30 2.06
C LEU A 361 4.13 0.72 0.60
N HIS A 362 4.63 1.91 0.29
CA HIS A 362 4.68 2.47 -1.04
C HIS A 362 6.00 2.08 -1.72
N LEU A 363 5.93 1.06 -2.58
CA LEU A 363 7.04 0.64 -3.44
C LEU A 363 7.22 1.63 -4.59
N ASN A 364 8.39 2.23 -4.71
CA ASN A 364 8.73 3.22 -5.71
C ASN A 364 8.95 2.55 -7.08
N LEU A 365 8.22 3.00 -8.10
CA LEU A 365 8.23 2.37 -9.43
C LEU A 365 9.16 3.08 -10.42
N ASP A 366 9.33 4.39 -10.27
CA ASP A 366 10.04 5.24 -11.24
C ASP A 366 10.50 6.62 -10.70
N GLY A 367 10.46 6.84 -9.38
CA GLY A 367 10.78 8.10 -8.72
C GLY A 367 9.60 9.07 -8.58
N GLU A 368 8.49 8.83 -9.28
CA GLU A 368 7.28 9.67 -9.18
C GLU A 368 6.03 8.89 -8.79
N ASN A 369 5.92 7.63 -9.18
CA ASN A 369 4.75 6.78 -8.98
C ASN A 369 5.09 5.62 -8.03
N PHE A 370 4.14 5.25 -7.16
CA PHE A 370 4.34 4.22 -6.16
C PHE A 370 3.18 3.21 -6.15
N ALA A 371 3.52 1.94 -5.96
CA ALA A 371 2.54 0.90 -5.66
C ALA A 371 2.43 0.74 -4.14
N GLU A 372 1.27 1.01 -3.55
CA GLU A 372 0.96 0.56 -2.18
C GLU A 372 0.86 -0.98 -2.16
N ILE A 373 1.63 -1.66 -1.31
CA ILE A 373 1.75 -3.13 -1.29
C ILE A 373 1.79 -3.75 0.12
N ALA A 374 1.29 -3.09 1.17
CA ALA A 374 1.41 -3.61 2.53
C ALA A 374 0.72 -4.97 2.73
N ASN A 375 -0.50 -5.14 2.20
CA ASN A 375 -1.22 -6.42 2.25
C ASN A 375 -0.48 -7.49 1.44
N LEU A 376 -0.02 -7.14 0.23
CA LEU A 376 0.77 -8.03 -0.61
C LEU A 376 2.09 -8.43 0.06
N SER A 377 2.68 -7.55 0.85
CA SER A 377 3.95 -7.77 1.54
C SER A 377 3.82 -8.52 2.87
N GLY A 378 2.59 -8.63 3.41
CA GLY A 378 2.28 -9.32 4.66
C GLY A 378 2.59 -8.51 5.92
N ILE A 379 2.57 -7.17 5.82
CA ILE A 379 2.89 -6.25 6.93
C ILE A 379 1.80 -5.20 7.16
N ASP A 380 0.57 -5.42 6.68
CA ASP A 380 -0.57 -4.50 6.78
C ASP A 380 -1.08 -4.29 8.21
N ALA A 381 -1.04 -5.33 9.05
CA ALA A 381 -1.56 -5.32 10.42
C ALA A 381 -0.48 -5.71 11.43
N THR A 382 -0.22 -4.82 12.40
CA THR A 382 0.87 -5.00 13.38
C THR A 382 0.48 -4.57 14.78
N GLU A 383 -0.81 -4.56 15.14
CA GLU A 383 -1.29 -4.08 16.44
C GLU A 383 -1.16 -2.57 16.61
N TRP A 384 -0.74 -2.03 17.76
CA TRP A 384 -0.65 -0.59 18.01
C TRP A 384 0.78 -0.10 17.81
N SER A 385 1.13 0.17 16.56
CA SER A 385 2.51 0.42 16.14
C SER A 385 2.94 1.88 16.33
N TRP A 386 4.23 2.09 16.58
CA TRP A 386 4.83 3.42 16.77
C TRP A 386 6.01 3.68 15.84
N GLY A 387 7.17 3.06 16.08
CA GLY A 387 8.39 3.28 15.31
C GLY A 387 8.68 2.15 14.32
N ALA A 388 8.98 2.52 13.08
CA ALA A 388 9.49 1.64 12.04
C ALA A 388 11.00 1.81 11.92
N LEU A 389 11.72 0.70 11.72
CA LEU A 389 13.14 0.69 11.37
C LEU A 389 13.38 -0.33 10.27
N LEU A 390 13.74 0.15 9.08
CA LEU A 390 14.21 -0.66 7.95
C LEU A 390 15.74 -0.76 8.01
N ALA A 391 16.25 -1.95 8.29
CA ALA A 391 17.68 -2.23 8.46
C ALA A 391 17.99 -3.71 8.16
N ASP A 392 19.20 -4.02 7.73
CA ASP A 392 19.66 -5.38 7.46
C ASP A 392 20.13 -6.04 8.78
N PHE A 393 19.25 -6.78 9.46
CA PHE A 393 19.54 -7.30 10.80
C PHE A 393 20.30 -8.63 10.78
N ASP A 394 20.30 -9.36 9.66
CA ASP A 394 21.02 -10.63 9.49
C ASP A 394 22.17 -10.58 8.46
N ASN A 395 22.55 -9.36 8.05
CA ASN A 395 23.62 -9.04 7.12
C ASN A 395 23.52 -9.76 5.76
N ASP A 396 22.31 -10.10 5.29
CA ASP A 396 22.10 -10.85 4.05
C ASP A 396 22.06 -9.99 2.77
N GLY A 397 21.95 -8.66 2.96
CA GLY A 397 21.90 -7.62 1.94
C GLY A 397 20.51 -6.99 1.75
N PHE A 398 19.46 -7.52 2.39
CA PHE A 398 18.10 -6.97 2.34
C PHE A 398 17.73 -6.26 3.64
N LYS A 399 16.96 -5.17 3.53
CA LYS A 399 16.50 -4.44 4.72
C LYS A 399 15.29 -5.17 5.27
N ASP A 400 15.46 -5.72 6.46
CA ASP A 400 14.41 -6.26 7.32
C ASP A 400 13.65 -5.12 8.02
N LEU A 401 12.62 -5.46 8.79
CA LEU A 401 11.76 -4.48 9.45
C LEU A 401 11.58 -4.81 10.93
N PHE A 402 11.86 -3.83 11.79
CA PHE A 402 11.46 -3.81 13.20
C PHE A 402 10.33 -2.80 13.42
N ILE A 403 9.35 -3.17 14.25
CA ILE A 403 8.24 -2.30 14.64
C ILE A 403 8.07 -2.29 16.17
N SER A 404 8.14 -1.11 16.77
CA SER A 404 7.83 -0.94 18.20
C SER A 404 6.32 -0.84 18.44
N ASN A 405 5.84 -1.38 19.56
CA ASN A 405 4.40 -1.59 19.77
C ASN A 405 3.88 -1.35 21.20
N GLY A 406 2.56 -1.19 21.29
CA GLY A 406 1.78 -1.21 22.51
C GLY A 406 1.36 0.17 23.00
N ILE A 407 0.23 0.22 23.73
CA ILE A 407 -0.28 1.45 24.34
C ILE A 407 -1.03 1.15 25.66
N GLN A 408 -0.95 2.07 26.62
CA GLN A 408 -1.66 1.97 27.90
C GLN A 408 -3.14 2.41 27.85
N GLY A 409 -3.56 3.15 26.83
CA GLY A 409 -4.92 3.64 26.70
C GLY A 409 -5.45 3.44 25.29
N VAL A 410 -6.13 2.32 25.06
CA VAL A 410 -6.76 1.98 23.79
C VAL A 410 -8.05 2.79 23.67
N THR A 411 -7.98 3.93 22.97
CA THR A 411 -9.10 4.86 22.82
C THR A 411 -10.08 4.48 21.71
N ASN A 412 -9.72 3.53 20.86
CA ASN A 412 -10.56 3.04 19.76
C ASN A 412 -11.41 1.80 20.13
N ASP A 413 -11.40 1.33 21.38
CA ASP A 413 -12.25 0.21 21.79
C ASP A 413 -13.73 0.63 21.80
N MET A 414 -14.58 -0.07 21.05
CA MET A 414 -15.98 0.30 20.85
C MET A 414 -16.85 0.12 22.09
N ASP A 415 -16.52 -0.81 23.00
CA ASP A 415 -17.22 -0.94 24.28
C ASP A 415 -16.89 0.27 25.18
N TYR A 416 -15.63 0.73 25.17
CA TYR A 416 -15.20 1.94 25.87
C TYR A 416 -15.79 3.20 25.25
N ILE A 417 -15.74 3.36 23.91
CA ILE A 417 -16.35 4.49 23.19
C ILE A 417 -17.83 4.63 23.57
N ASN A 418 -18.60 3.53 23.51
CA ASN A 418 -20.01 3.56 23.89
C ASN A 418 -20.23 3.95 25.36
N TYR A 419 -19.33 3.56 26.26
CA TYR A 419 -19.38 3.95 27.65
C TYR A 419 -19.11 5.46 27.84
N ILE A 420 -18.04 5.99 27.24
CA ILE A 420 -17.63 7.40 27.40
C ILE A 420 -18.54 8.37 26.63
N SER A 421 -19.22 7.94 25.57
CA SER A 421 -20.17 8.75 24.79
C SER A 421 -21.45 9.12 25.55
N ASN A 422 -21.64 8.65 26.79
CA ASN A 422 -22.75 9.07 27.64
C ASN A 422 -22.73 10.59 27.89
N GLU A 423 -23.87 11.28 27.69
CA GLU A 423 -23.97 12.75 27.80
C GLU A 423 -23.50 13.30 29.16
N GLU A 424 -23.78 12.61 30.27
CA GLU A 424 -23.36 13.05 31.61
C GLU A 424 -21.83 12.99 31.74
N ILE A 425 -21.21 11.93 31.21
CA ILE A 425 -19.76 11.75 31.21
C ILE A 425 -19.09 12.80 30.31
N GLN A 426 -19.62 13.03 29.09
CA GLN A 426 -19.12 14.06 28.19
C GLN A 426 -19.17 15.46 28.81
N GLN A 427 -20.29 15.81 29.47
CA GLN A 427 -20.41 17.10 30.17
C GLN A 427 -19.43 17.23 31.34
N ASN A 428 -19.08 16.13 32.02
CA ASN A 428 -18.09 16.15 33.09
C ASN A 428 -16.68 16.33 32.54
N ILE A 429 -16.33 15.66 31.43
CA ILE A 429 -15.05 15.87 30.72
C ILE A 429 -14.92 17.33 30.28
N GLU A 430 -15.96 17.91 29.67
CA GLU A 430 -15.97 19.31 29.22
C GLU A 430 -15.82 20.34 30.35
N LYS A 431 -16.32 20.03 31.54
CA LYS A 431 -16.20 20.90 32.72
C LYS A 431 -14.84 20.78 33.44
N GLY A 432 -14.00 19.85 32.99
CA GLY A 432 -12.75 19.48 33.64
C GLY A 432 -12.95 18.32 34.62
N LEU A 433 -12.03 17.35 34.56
CA LEU A 433 -12.06 16.15 35.39
C LEU A 433 -11.67 16.47 36.84
N SER A 434 -12.24 15.72 37.77
CA SER A 434 -11.83 15.68 39.18
C SER A 434 -11.15 14.36 39.52
N ASP A 435 -10.56 14.23 40.71
CA ASP A 435 -9.97 12.97 41.19
C ASP A 435 -10.93 11.78 41.14
N LYS A 436 -12.25 12.02 41.25
CA LYS A 436 -13.26 10.97 41.18
C LYS A 436 -13.51 10.48 39.75
N ASP A 437 -13.23 11.31 38.76
CA ASP A 437 -13.44 11.00 37.35
C ASP A 437 -12.26 10.21 36.76
N MET A 438 -11.16 10.07 37.51
CA MET A 438 -10.01 9.25 37.10
C MET A 438 -10.37 7.76 36.91
N GLU A 439 -11.45 7.27 37.53
CA GLU A 439 -11.96 5.92 37.30
C GLU A 439 -12.36 5.70 35.83
N LEU A 440 -12.73 6.75 35.09
CA LEU A 440 -13.02 6.69 33.65
C LEU A 440 -11.79 6.26 32.84
N ILE A 441 -10.60 6.62 33.31
CA ILE A 441 -9.32 6.31 32.67
C ILE A 441 -8.84 4.92 33.10
N ASP A 442 -9.05 4.54 34.37
CA ASP A 442 -8.72 3.20 34.84
C ASP A 442 -9.49 2.08 34.11
N ARG A 443 -10.61 2.44 33.47
CA ARG A 443 -11.42 1.56 32.63
C ARG A 443 -10.95 1.44 31.18
N LEU A 444 -9.99 2.26 30.74
CA LEU A 444 -9.43 2.15 29.39
C LEU A 444 -8.76 0.78 29.23
N PRO A 445 -9.06 0.05 28.14
CA PRO A 445 -8.31 -1.14 27.81
C PRO A 445 -6.84 -0.81 27.55
N LYS A 446 -5.98 -1.80 27.80
CA LYS A 446 -4.53 -1.71 27.61
C LYS A 446 -4.13 -2.71 26.54
N LYS A 447 -3.24 -2.31 25.65
CA LYS A 447 -2.62 -3.21 24.66
C LYS A 447 -1.14 -3.31 24.97
N LYS A 448 -0.79 -4.30 25.80
CA LYS A 448 0.61 -4.62 26.12
C LYS A 448 0.99 -5.82 25.25
N VAL A 449 1.78 -5.58 24.22
CA VAL A 449 2.10 -6.58 23.18
C VAL A 449 3.57 -6.50 22.82
N GLN A 450 4.06 -7.49 22.08
CA GLN A 450 5.45 -7.58 21.66
C GLN A 450 5.73 -6.61 20.51
N ASN A 451 6.99 -6.23 20.38
CA ASN A 451 7.50 -5.59 19.16
C ASN A 451 7.64 -6.65 18.06
N TYR A 452 7.51 -6.24 16.80
CA TYR A 452 7.59 -7.15 15.66
C TYR A 452 8.96 -7.11 14.98
N PHE A 453 9.38 -8.28 14.48
CA PHE A 453 10.48 -8.42 13.51
C PHE A 453 9.96 -9.13 12.26
N TYR A 454 10.32 -8.59 11.10
CA TYR A 454 9.97 -9.09 9.79
C TYR A 454 11.22 -9.26 8.94
N LYS A 455 11.52 -10.50 8.53
CA LYS A 455 12.62 -10.79 7.60
C LYS A 455 12.16 -10.51 6.17
N ASN A 456 12.96 -9.76 5.42
CA ASN A 456 12.74 -9.49 4.01
C ASN A 456 13.15 -10.69 3.15
N ASN A 457 12.24 -11.17 2.28
CA ASN A 457 12.43 -12.38 1.45
C ASN A 457 12.54 -12.02 -0.04
N GLY A 458 13.37 -11.03 -0.38
CA GLY A 458 13.61 -10.64 -1.77
C GLY A 458 12.83 -9.41 -2.24
N GLY A 459 12.53 -8.49 -1.33
CA GLY A 459 12.23 -7.09 -1.63
C GLY A 459 10.77 -6.66 -1.51
N THR A 460 9.81 -7.57 -1.68
CA THR A 460 8.37 -7.26 -1.72
C THR A 460 7.53 -8.28 -0.94
N ASN A 461 8.19 -9.05 -0.07
CA ASN A 461 7.56 -10.09 0.75
C ASN A 461 8.31 -10.22 2.08
N PHE A 462 7.59 -10.06 3.18
CA PHE A 462 8.16 -10.17 4.51
C PHE A 462 7.60 -11.38 5.24
N THR A 463 8.42 -11.97 6.11
CA THR A 463 8.02 -13.07 6.98
C THR A 463 8.13 -12.61 8.42
N ASN A 464 7.06 -12.73 9.21
CA ASN A 464 7.10 -12.45 10.64
C ASN A 464 8.03 -13.47 11.34
N VAL A 465 9.17 -12.99 11.83
CA VAL A 465 10.21 -13.76 12.51
C VAL A 465 10.34 -13.38 13.99
N THR A 466 9.40 -12.59 14.52
CA THR A 466 9.41 -12.09 15.91
C THR A 466 9.78 -13.14 16.94
N ASN A 467 9.12 -14.30 16.90
CA ASN A 467 9.35 -15.39 17.86
C ASN A 467 10.68 -16.15 17.65
N ALA A 468 11.27 -16.05 16.46
CA ALA A 468 12.55 -16.67 16.13
C ALA A 468 13.72 -15.74 16.43
N TRP A 469 13.55 -14.44 16.21
CA TRP A 469 14.60 -13.45 16.34
C TRP A 469 14.68 -12.80 17.71
N ALA A 470 13.60 -12.70 18.47
CA ALA A 470 13.62 -11.98 19.74
C ALA A 470 12.92 -12.74 20.87
N PRO A 471 13.29 -12.44 22.13
CA PRO A 471 12.54 -12.94 23.28
C PRO A 471 11.12 -12.35 23.31
N GLN A 472 10.17 -13.19 23.70
CA GLN A 472 8.76 -12.82 23.85
C GLN A 472 8.55 -11.89 25.05
N ILE A 473 8.62 -10.57 24.82
CA ILE A 473 8.50 -9.54 25.86
C ILE A 473 7.43 -8.54 25.46
N ASP A 474 6.29 -8.56 26.16
CA ASP A 474 5.25 -7.54 25.98
C ASP A 474 5.70 -6.19 26.59
N SER A 475 5.45 -5.11 25.86
CA SER A 475 5.91 -3.76 26.21
C SER A 475 4.90 -2.66 25.84
N TYR A 476 5.29 -1.43 26.16
CA TYR A 476 4.70 -0.18 25.69
C TYR A 476 5.85 0.59 25.05
N SER A 477 6.31 0.12 23.89
CA SER A 477 7.51 0.59 23.21
C SER A 477 7.17 1.67 22.19
N ASN A 478 7.94 2.77 22.21
CA ASN A 478 7.70 3.93 21.33
C ASN A 478 8.97 4.28 20.54
N GLY A 479 9.85 5.14 21.07
CA GLY A 479 11.08 5.49 20.38
C GLY A 479 12.04 4.31 20.25
N CYS A 480 12.69 4.18 19.09
CA CYS A 480 13.62 3.10 18.81
C CYS A 480 14.70 3.51 17.82
N VAL A 481 15.89 2.93 17.97
CA VAL A 481 17.04 3.08 17.06
C VAL A 481 17.75 1.74 16.89
N TYR A 482 18.29 1.51 15.70
CA TYR A 482 19.32 0.50 15.49
C TYR A 482 20.70 1.17 15.45
N THR A 483 21.73 0.47 15.92
CA THR A 483 23.14 0.90 15.83
C THR A 483 24.04 -0.27 16.25
N ASP A 484 25.33 -0.23 15.94
CA ASP A 484 26.30 -1.26 16.37
C ASP A 484 27.01 -0.77 17.65
N LEU A 485 26.58 -1.27 18.82
CA LEU A 485 26.99 -0.76 20.14
C LEU A 485 28.33 -1.32 20.62
N ASP A 486 28.77 -2.46 20.09
CA ASP A 486 30.03 -3.12 20.48
C ASP A 486 31.08 -3.23 19.36
N ASN A 487 30.76 -2.70 18.17
CA ASN A 487 31.59 -2.63 16.98
C ASN A 487 31.93 -3.98 16.35
N ASP A 488 31.04 -4.96 16.41
CA ASP A 488 31.24 -6.26 15.78
C ASP A 488 30.69 -6.37 14.34
N GLY A 489 29.82 -5.44 13.94
CA GLY A 489 29.30 -5.25 12.58
C GLY A 489 27.89 -5.77 12.33
N ASP A 490 27.22 -6.32 13.34
CA ASP A 490 25.78 -6.47 13.32
C ASP A 490 25.08 -5.26 13.97
N LEU A 491 23.77 -5.13 13.75
CA LEU A 491 23.00 -3.99 14.25
C LEU A 491 22.21 -4.41 15.49
N ASP A 492 22.54 -3.77 16.61
CA ASP A 492 21.81 -3.85 17.88
C ASP A 492 20.56 -2.97 17.87
N LEU A 493 19.72 -3.15 18.89
CA LEU A 493 18.49 -2.37 19.05
C LEU A 493 18.35 -1.74 20.42
N VAL A 494 17.97 -0.46 20.43
CA VAL A 494 17.62 0.28 21.65
C VAL A 494 16.19 0.81 21.55
N VAL A 495 15.39 0.58 22.59
CA VAL A 495 13.96 0.93 22.60
C VAL A 495 13.57 1.66 23.88
N ASN A 496 12.98 2.85 23.73
CA ASN A 496 12.38 3.63 24.80
C ASN A 496 10.96 3.11 25.11
N ASN A 497 10.70 2.82 26.39
CA ASN A 497 9.44 2.27 26.84
C ASN A 497 8.73 3.21 27.83
N VAL A 498 7.41 3.32 27.70
CA VAL A 498 6.56 3.99 28.67
C VAL A 498 6.33 3.09 29.89
N ASN A 499 6.55 3.65 31.09
CA ASN A 499 6.32 3.00 32.39
C ASN A 499 7.04 1.65 32.56
N GLN A 500 8.13 1.45 31.84
CA GLN A 500 8.97 0.26 31.86
C GLN A 500 10.41 0.66 31.51
N GLU A 501 11.39 -0.10 31.98
CA GLU A 501 12.80 0.17 31.63
C GLU A 501 13.03 0.04 30.10
N ALA A 502 13.89 0.90 29.56
CA ALA A 502 14.33 0.83 28.18
C ALA A 502 14.93 -0.56 27.84
N PHE A 503 14.83 -0.96 26.58
CA PHE A 503 15.47 -2.18 26.10
C PHE A 503 16.78 -1.85 25.42
N VAL A 504 17.80 -2.64 25.74
CA VAL A 504 19.06 -2.76 25.00
C VAL A 504 19.13 -4.21 24.57
N MET A 505 19.08 -4.47 23.26
CA MET A 505 19.09 -5.80 22.69
C MET A 505 20.33 -5.96 21.83
N GLU A 506 21.18 -6.89 22.23
CA GLU A 506 22.36 -7.30 21.46
C GLU A 506 21.92 -8.18 20.32
N ASN A 507 22.37 -7.88 19.12
CA ASN A 507 22.35 -8.82 18.01
C ASN A 507 23.53 -9.78 18.16
N THR A 508 23.29 -11.07 17.93
CA THR A 508 24.24 -12.15 18.21
C THR A 508 24.62 -12.90 16.94
N LEU A 509 24.62 -12.18 15.81
CA LEU A 509 24.83 -12.79 14.51
C LEU A 509 26.24 -13.37 14.41
N GLU A 510 26.34 -14.70 14.34
CA GLU A 510 27.64 -15.37 14.24
C GLU A 510 28.21 -15.40 12.81
N ASP A 511 27.33 -15.39 11.81
CA ASP A 511 27.65 -15.56 10.39
C ASP A 511 27.03 -14.43 9.55
N GLY A 512 27.87 -13.70 8.81
CA GLY A 512 27.45 -12.60 7.96
C GLY A 512 28.59 -11.60 7.83
N ASN A 513 28.94 -11.22 6.61
CA ASN A 513 29.93 -10.18 6.39
C ASN A 513 29.24 -8.83 6.25
N TYR A 514 29.93 -7.77 6.64
CA TYR A 514 29.42 -6.41 6.61
C TYR A 514 30.44 -5.42 6.04
N ILE A 515 29.99 -4.20 5.77
CA ILE A 515 30.84 -3.03 5.60
C ILE A 515 30.19 -1.84 6.30
N LYS A 516 30.93 -1.19 7.20
CA LYS A 516 30.50 0.04 7.86
C LYS A 516 31.13 1.23 7.13
N ILE A 517 30.36 2.25 6.78
CA ILE A 517 30.83 3.45 6.08
C ILE A 517 30.71 4.65 7.01
N LYS A 518 31.85 5.31 7.23
CA LYS A 518 31.96 6.53 8.03
C LYS A 518 32.33 7.70 7.11
N PHE A 519 31.65 8.84 7.30
CA PHE A 519 31.82 9.99 6.43
C PHE A 519 32.71 11.07 7.06
N LYS A 520 33.58 11.63 6.22
CA LYS A 520 34.27 12.90 6.46
C LYS A 520 33.82 13.89 5.39
N GLY A 521 32.75 14.60 5.70
CA GLY A 521 32.05 15.49 4.80
C GLY A 521 32.71 16.85 4.59
N SER A 522 31.91 17.80 4.10
CA SER A 522 32.37 19.16 3.82
C SER A 522 32.54 19.97 5.12
N PRO A 523 33.24 21.13 5.10
CA PRO A 523 33.37 21.97 6.30
C PRO A 523 32.05 22.51 6.88
N LYS A 524 30.94 22.47 6.13
CA LYS A 524 29.60 22.90 6.59
C LYS A 524 28.65 21.71 6.87
N ASN A 525 29.11 20.48 6.62
CA ASN A 525 28.37 19.24 6.81
C ASN A 525 29.39 18.12 7.08
N ILE A 526 30.05 18.18 8.25
CA ILE A 526 31.21 17.36 8.59
C ILE A 526 30.87 15.87 8.64
N PHE A 527 29.66 15.54 9.08
CA PHE A 527 29.17 14.16 9.19
C PHE A 527 28.56 13.62 7.88
N GLY A 528 28.53 14.43 6.80
CA GLY A 528 28.04 13.98 5.50
C GLY A 528 26.56 13.60 5.51
N ILE A 529 25.72 14.34 6.24
CA ILE A 529 24.26 14.14 6.24
C ILE A 529 23.74 14.30 4.81
N GLY A 530 22.93 13.34 4.36
CA GLY A 530 22.46 13.23 2.97
C GLY A 530 23.41 12.54 2.01
N ALA A 531 24.57 12.04 2.45
CA ALA A 531 25.42 11.21 1.61
C ALA A 531 24.77 9.84 1.34
N LYS A 532 24.84 9.38 0.09
CA LYS A 532 24.30 8.11 -0.41
C LYS A 532 25.44 7.14 -0.72
N ALA A 533 25.30 5.89 -0.34
CA ALA A 533 26.23 4.83 -0.68
C ALA A 533 25.53 3.72 -1.48
N ILE A 534 26.15 3.31 -2.59
CA ILE A 534 25.71 2.17 -3.40
C ILE A 534 26.79 1.10 -3.32
N VAL A 535 26.44 -0.05 -2.73
CA VAL A 535 27.35 -1.19 -2.57
C VAL A 535 27.01 -2.25 -3.63
N PHE A 536 27.97 -2.61 -4.47
CA PHE A 536 27.83 -3.63 -5.51
C PHE A 536 28.50 -4.94 -5.06
N THR A 537 27.70 -5.99 -4.97
CA THR A 537 28.10 -7.35 -4.59
C THR A 537 27.81 -8.33 -5.71
N ASN A 538 28.18 -9.61 -5.54
CA ASN A 538 27.82 -10.64 -6.50
C ASN A 538 26.30 -10.90 -6.58
N LYS A 539 25.53 -10.49 -5.56
CA LYS A 539 24.07 -10.66 -5.48
C LYS A 539 23.28 -9.49 -6.09
N GLY A 540 23.93 -8.34 -6.34
CA GLY A 540 23.27 -7.12 -6.79
C GLY A 540 23.84 -5.88 -6.13
N LYS A 541 23.13 -4.76 -6.25
CA LYS A 541 23.45 -3.51 -5.56
C LYS A 541 22.60 -3.37 -4.29
N SER A 542 23.03 -2.56 -3.34
CA SER A 542 22.20 -2.10 -2.21
C SER A 542 22.47 -0.61 -1.99
N VAL A 543 21.42 0.16 -1.70
CA VAL A 543 21.49 1.61 -1.49
C VAL A 543 21.06 1.96 -0.07
N GLN A 544 21.78 2.89 0.56
CA GLN A 544 21.38 3.56 1.81
C GLN A 544 21.81 5.03 1.78
N GLU A 545 21.10 5.86 2.55
CA GLU A 545 21.34 7.30 2.72
C GLU A 545 21.63 7.62 4.19
N ASN A 546 22.61 8.49 4.43
CA ASN A 546 23.02 8.90 5.78
C ASN A 546 22.10 10.01 6.29
N MET A 547 21.00 9.63 6.92
CA MET A 547 20.07 10.53 7.60
C MET A 547 19.94 10.12 9.08
N ALA A 548 20.11 11.07 9.99
CA ALA A 548 20.07 10.79 11.42
C ALA A 548 18.64 10.53 11.93
N THR A 549 17.65 11.29 11.47
CA THR A 549 16.25 11.16 11.93
C THR A 549 15.60 9.92 11.32
N ARG A 550 15.52 8.84 12.10
CA ARG A 550 14.84 7.59 11.77
C ARG A 550 14.20 6.99 13.02
N GLY A 551 13.11 6.24 12.84
CA GLY A 551 12.29 5.73 13.93
C GLY A 551 11.41 6.80 14.58
N PHE A 552 10.44 6.39 15.39
CA PHE A 552 9.50 7.31 16.01
C PHE A 552 10.21 8.21 17.03
N MET A 553 10.16 9.54 16.81
CA MET A 553 10.76 10.56 17.71
C MET A 553 12.27 10.37 17.97
N SER A 554 12.99 9.62 17.14
CA SER A 554 14.33 9.09 17.44
C SER A 554 15.36 9.45 16.36
N ALA A 555 16.65 9.19 16.66
CA ALA A 555 17.74 9.42 15.72
C ALA A 555 18.87 8.38 15.83
N THR A 556 19.26 7.77 14.70
CA THR A 556 20.36 6.79 14.56
C THR A 556 21.72 7.48 14.38
N ASP A 557 22.84 6.75 14.48
CA ASP A 557 24.18 7.31 14.29
C ASP A 557 24.49 7.65 12.82
N ASN A 558 25.53 8.47 12.60
CA ASN A 558 25.91 8.99 11.27
C ASN A 558 26.78 8.02 10.44
N LYS A 559 26.53 6.72 10.56
CA LYS A 559 27.26 5.66 9.86
C LYS A 559 26.26 4.76 9.13
N LEU A 560 26.68 4.21 7.98
CA LEU A 560 25.88 3.23 7.25
C LEU A 560 26.46 1.84 7.46
N ASN A 561 25.61 0.85 7.75
CA ASN A 561 25.99 -0.55 7.85
C ASN A 561 25.30 -1.35 6.74
N PHE A 562 26.10 -2.04 5.92
CA PHE A 562 25.59 -2.92 4.87
C PHE A 562 25.99 -4.36 5.15
N GLY A 563 25.01 -5.26 5.20
CA GLY A 563 25.27 -6.68 5.02
C GLY A 563 25.69 -6.98 3.60
N VAL A 564 26.73 -7.81 3.45
CA VAL A 564 27.22 -8.29 2.15
C VAL A 564 27.21 -9.82 2.08
N GLY A 565 26.46 -10.47 3.00
CA GLY A 565 26.31 -11.91 3.09
C GLY A 565 27.65 -12.62 3.22
N ASN A 566 27.99 -13.44 2.22
CA ASN A 566 29.23 -14.23 2.24
C ASN A 566 30.38 -13.59 1.45
N ASP A 567 30.19 -12.39 0.87
CA ASP A 567 31.23 -11.74 0.07
C ASP A 567 32.35 -11.24 0.97
N THR A 568 33.56 -11.77 0.78
CA THR A 568 34.77 -11.32 1.52
C THR A 568 35.45 -10.11 0.86
N ILE A 569 35.12 -9.86 -0.42
CA ILE A 569 35.58 -8.73 -1.23
C ILE A 569 34.36 -8.22 -1.97
N ILE A 570 34.03 -6.96 -1.73
CA ILE A 570 32.98 -6.18 -2.38
C ILE A 570 33.52 -5.68 -3.71
N ASP A 571 32.75 -5.82 -4.80
CA ASP A 571 33.19 -5.45 -6.14
C ASP A 571 33.47 -3.95 -6.23
N SER A 572 32.47 -3.14 -5.89
CA SER A 572 32.64 -1.69 -5.80
C SER A 572 31.67 -1.03 -4.81
N ILE A 573 32.06 0.14 -4.32
CA ILE A 573 31.23 1.04 -3.51
C ILE A 573 31.26 2.41 -4.17
N GLN A 574 30.10 2.95 -4.50
CA GLN A 574 29.95 4.34 -4.95
C GLN A 574 29.49 5.20 -3.77
N ILE A 575 30.22 6.28 -3.52
CA ILE A 575 29.85 7.28 -2.52
C ILE A 575 29.42 8.54 -3.25
N ILE A 576 28.20 8.99 -2.98
CA ILE A 576 27.59 10.17 -3.59
C ILE A 576 27.31 11.16 -2.47
N TRP A 577 27.95 12.32 -2.53
CA TRP A 577 27.80 13.39 -1.56
C TRP A 577 26.64 14.31 -1.95
N PRO A 578 26.07 15.09 -1.01
CA PRO A 578 25.15 16.18 -1.33
C PRO A 578 25.70 17.07 -2.47
N ALA A 579 24.81 17.56 -3.33
CA ALA A 579 25.12 18.24 -4.60
C ALA A 579 25.80 17.36 -5.69
N GLY A 580 25.92 16.05 -5.46
CA GLY A 580 26.24 15.05 -6.48
C GLY A 580 27.71 14.74 -6.68
N LYS A 581 28.66 15.34 -5.96
CA LYS A 581 30.06 14.87 -6.06
C LYS A 581 30.15 13.40 -5.70
N PHE A 582 30.95 12.63 -6.41
CA PHE A 582 31.04 11.20 -6.14
C PHE A 582 32.44 10.61 -6.34
N GLU A 583 32.63 9.43 -5.79
CA GLU A 583 33.77 8.56 -6.04
C GLU A 583 33.34 7.10 -6.15
N THR A 584 34.18 6.27 -6.75
CA THR A 584 33.95 4.81 -6.82
C THR A 584 35.19 4.09 -6.33
N LEU A 585 35.02 3.30 -5.28
CA LEU A 585 36.04 2.49 -4.65
C LEU A 585 35.85 1.04 -5.12
N TYR A 586 36.93 0.34 -5.48
CA TYR A 586 36.87 -1.01 -6.05
C TYR A 586 37.58 -2.03 -5.16
N LYS A 587 37.08 -3.27 -5.15
CA LYS A 587 37.70 -4.44 -4.50
C LYS A 587 37.96 -4.20 -3.01
N ILE A 588 36.91 -3.80 -2.31
CA ILE A 588 36.97 -3.46 -0.89
C ILE A 588 36.80 -4.72 -0.06
N LYS A 589 37.65 -4.92 0.95
CA LYS A 589 37.52 -6.04 1.86
C LYS A 589 36.27 -5.86 2.74
N ALA A 590 35.53 -6.93 3.00
CA ALA A 590 34.45 -6.90 3.99
C ALA A 590 35.00 -6.94 5.44
N ASN A 591 34.10 -6.75 6.41
CA ASN A 591 34.29 -6.78 7.86
C ASN A 591 35.30 -5.72 8.34
N GLN A 592 35.02 -4.47 7.97
CA GLN A 592 35.77 -3.30 8.41
C GLN A 592 34.89 -2.04 8.42
N GLU A 593 35.37 -1.00 9.11
CA GLU A 593 34.88 0.36 8.95
C GLU A 593 35.73 1.08 7.88
N LEU A 594 35.06 1.63 6.87
CA LEU A 594 35.64 2.39 5.77
C LEU A 594 35.33 3.87 5.97
N GLU A 595 36.37 4.68 6.24
CA GLU A 595 36.25 6.14 6.26
C GLU A 595 36.39 6.69 4.83
N VAL A 596 35.39 7.46 4.38
CA VAL A 596 35.35 8.08 3.05
C VAL A 596 35.36 9.60 3.17
N ASN A 597 35.99 10.30 2.23
CA ASN A 597 36.31 11.73 2.39
C ASN A 597 35.82 12.54 1.19
N TYR A 598 35.03 13.58 1.49
CA TYR A 598 34.50 14.51 0.49
C TYR A 598 35.58 15.12 -0.43
N ALA A 599 36.81 15.28 0.08
CA ALA A 599 37.93 15.83 -0.68
C ALA A 599 38.41 14.92 -1.82
N ASP A 600 38.13 13.62 -1.76
CA ASP A 600 38.53 12.64 -2.77
C ASP A 600 37.47 12.49 -3.89
N ALA A 601 36.25 12.98 -3.64
CA ALA A 601 35.15 12.97 -4.61
C ALA A 601 35.24 14.12 -5.64
N SER A 602 34.74 13.84 -6.84
CA SER A 602 34.72 14.82 -7.95
C SER A 602 33.53 14.58 -8.89
N GLY A 603 33.40 15.40 -9.92
CA GLY A 603 32.30 15.29 -10.89
C GLY A 603 30.93 15.60 -10.29
N ASN A 604 29.87 15.23 -11.03
CA ASN A 604 28.50 15.23 -10.56
C ASN A 604 27.78 13.94 -11.02
N TYR A 605 27.45 13.07 -10.07
CA TYR A 605 26.78 11.78 -10.28
C TYR A 605 25.49 11.96 -11.09
N TYR A 606 24.59 12.83 -10.63
CA TYR A 606 23.30 13.06 -11.28
C TYR A 606 23.43 13.64 -12.71
N ALA A 607 24.56 14.27 -13.05
CA ALA A 607 24.86 14.72 -14.41
C ALA A 607 25.58 13.67 -15.28
N GLU A 608 26.37 12.78 -14.67
CA GLU A 608 27.32 11.90 -15.37
C GLU A 608 26.87 10.43 -15.47
N THR A 609 26.07 9.95 -14.52
CA THR A 609 25.80 8.50 -14.35
C THR A 609 24.35 8.12 -14.56
N ILE A 610 23.38 9.05 -14.56
CA ILE A 610 21.97 8.71 -14.83
C ILE A 610 21.87 8.16 -16.26
N PRO A 611 21.65 6.84 -16.44
CA PRO A 611 21.44 6.29 -17.75
C PRO A 611 20.14 6.88 -18.29
N LYS A 612 20.13 7.36 -19.54
CA LYS A 612 18.88 7.69 -20.21
C LYS A 612 18.13 6.38 -20.49
N THR A 613 17.33 5.93 -19.54
CA THR A 613 16.34 4.88 -19.76
C THR A 613 15.23 5.48 -20.61
N TYR A 614 15.14 5.03 -21.86
CA TYR A 614 14.03 5.41 -22.72
C TYR A 614 12.87 4.45 -22.47
N PRO A 615 11.71 4.95 -22.03
CA PRO A 615 10.57 4.09 -21.83
C PRO A 615 10.13 3.49 -23.18
N ALA A 616 9.77 2.21 -23.19
CA ALA A 616 9.33 1.51 -24.40
C ALA A 616 8.01 2.09 -24.93
N TYR A 617 7.19 2.60 -24.01
CA TYR A 617 5.94 3.29 -24.27
C TYR A 617 5.93 4.64 -23.54
N GLU A 618 5.37 5.67 -24.16
CA GLU A 618 5.15 6.97 -23.52
C GLU A 618 3.70 7.43 -23.65
N LEU A 619 3.24 8.21 -22.69
CA LEU A 619 1.95 8.89 -22.75
C LEU A 619 2.00 10.01 -23.79
N SER A 620 1.01 10.03 -24.67
CA SER A 620 0.79 11.11 -25.63
C SER A 620 0.04 12.28 -24.99
N SER A 621 0.30 13.49 -25.48
CA SER A 621 -0.45 14.70 -25.08
C SER A 621 -1.80 14.85 -25.78
N ARG A 622 -2.22 13.83 -26.54
CA ARG A 622 -3.49 13.79 -27.27
C ARG A 622 -4.67 13.90 -26.29
N ASN A 623 -5.64 14.74 -26.65
CA ASN A 623 -6.87 14.92 -25.89
C ASN A 623 -8.06 15.02 -26.86
N ILE A 624 -9.02 14.10 -26.72
CA ILE A 624 -10.24 14.04 -27.55
C ILE A 624 -11.45 14.73 -26.88
N GLY A 625 -11.25 15.37 -25.73
CA GLY A 625 -12.27 16.13 -25.01
C GLY A 625 -13.30 15.28 -24.27
N PHE A 626 -13.14 13.95 -24.24
CA PHE A 626 -13.96 13.05 -23.45
C PHE A 626 -13.37 12.86 -22.05
N VAL A 627 -14.22 12.96 -21.03
CA VAL A 627 -13.89 12.61 -19.63
C VAL A 627 -15.05 11.76 -19.14
N HIS A 628 -14.78 10.52 -18.77
CA HIS A 628 -15.80 9.65 -18.20
C HIS A 628 -16.28 10.20 -16.87
N LYS A 629 -17.57 10.05 -16.56
CA LYS A 629 -18.15 10.53 -15.31
C LYS A 629 -19.14 9.53 -14.77
N GLU A 630 -18.94 9.21 -13.52
CA GLU A 630 -19.82 8.37 -12.73
C GLU A 630 -20.50 9.14 -11.62
N TYR A 631 -21.66 8.63 -11.23
CA TYR A 631 -22.29 9.02 -9.97
C TYR A 631 -21.75 8.16 -8.84
N PRO A 632 -21.72 8.70 -7.60
CA PRO A 632 -21.48 7.90 -6.40
C PRO A 632 -22.27 6.59 -6.39
N SER A 633 -21.57 5.48 -6.14
CA SER A 633 -22.20 4.17 -6.00
C SER A 633 -23.23 4.18 -4.87
N LEU A 634 -24.40 3.60 -5.14
CA LEU A 634 -25.45 3.34 -4.15
C LEU A 634 -25.45 1.89 -3.65
N ASP A 635 -24.47 1.09 -4.08
CA ASP A 635 -24.39 -0.35 -3.78
C ASP A 635 -24.32 -0.59 -2.27
N PHE A 636 -23.42 0.13 -1.58
CA PHE A 636 -23.22 0.02 -0.13
C PHE A 636 -24.36 0.64 0.70
N ASP A 637 -25.15 1.54 0.13
CA ASP A 637 -26.36 2.06 0.77
C ASP A 637 -27.50 1.03 0.74
N ARG A 638 -27.63 0.32 -0.39
CA ARG A 638 -28.67 -0.69 -0.61
C ARG A 638 -28.32 -2.01 0.06
N ASN A 639 -27.08 -2.46 -0.12
CA ASN A 639 -26.54 -3.70 0.43
C ASN A 639 -25.25 -3.43 1.23
N PRO A 640 -25.35 -2.86 2.45
CA PRO A 640 -24.20 -2.57 3.32
C PRO A 640 -23.17 -3.70 3.55
N LEU A 641 -23.53 -4.97 3.33
CA LEU A 641 -22.66 -6.12 3.58
C LEU A 641 -21.85 -6.57 2.36
N THR A 642 -22.01 -5.92 1.20
CA THR A 642 -21.26 -6.29 -0.01
C THR A 642 -19.83 -5.73 0.05
N PRO A 643 -18.80 -6.53 -0.33
CA PRO A 643 -17.41 -6.11 -0.26
C PRO A 643 -17.02 -5.11 -1.35
N PHE A 644 -17.73 -5.08 -2.48
CA PHE A 644 -17.46 -4.18 -3.61
C PHE A 644 -18.75 -3.92 -4.40
N ALA A 645 -18.77 -2.84 -5.18
CA ALA A 645 -19.88 -2.44 -6.02
C ALA A 645 -19.89 -3.20 -7.37
N TYR A 646 -21.07 -3.28 -7.98
CA TYR A 646 -21.26 -3.67 -9.40
C TYR A 646 -21.64 -2.47 -10.28
N SER A 647 -21.59 -1.26 -9.74
CA SER A 647 -21.71 -0.01 -10.49
C SER A 647 -20.35 0.45 -11.00
N ASN A 648 -20.33 1.35 -11.98
CA ASN A 648 -19.11 2.07 -12.39
C ASN A 648 -18.06 1.19 -13.09
N GLU A 649 -18.54 0.19 -13.83
CA GLU A 649 -17.74 -0.80 -14.56
C GLU A 649 -17.15 -0.24 -15.86
N GLY A 650 -17.71 0.84 -16.40
CA GLY A 650 -17.25 1.49 -17.63
C GLY A 650 -16.09 2.49 -17.43
N PRO A 651 -15.58 3.09 -18.52
CA PRO A 651 -16.06 2.92 -19.88
C PRO A 651 -15.29 1.88 -20.69
N SER A 652 -16.00 1.16 -21.55
CA SER A 652 -15.43 0.38 -22.65
C SER A 652 -15.22 1.28 -23.90
N THR A 653 -14.45 0.79 -24.86
CA THR A 653 -14.20 1.46 -26.15
C THR A 653 -14.00 0.46 -27.28
N ALA A 654 -14.36 0.84 -28.51
CA ALA A 654 -14.15 0.05 -29.71
C ALA A 654 -13.59 0.93 -30.83
N VAL A 655 -12.77 0.32 -31.70
CA VAL A 655 -12.10 0.97 -32.82
C VAL A 655 -12.45 0.25 -34.12
N ALA A 656 -12.97 0.99 -35.10
CA ALA A 656 -13.37 0.46 -36.41
C ALA A 656 -13.39 1.59 -37.45
N ASP A 657 -13.20 1.29 -38.73
CA ASP A 657 -13.43 2.24 -39.84
C ASP A 657 -14.92 2.19 -40.22
N VAL A 658 -15.74 3.05 -39.61
CA VAL A 658 -17.21 2.95 -39.73
C VAL A 658 -17.74 3.65 -40.98
N ASN A 659 -16.89 4.40 -41.69
CA ASN A 659 -17.27 5.17 -42.88
C ASN A 659 -16.48 4.75 -44.15
N GLU A 660 -15.67 3.69 -44.04
CA GLU A 660 -14.81 3.11 -45.09
C GLU A 660 -13.80 4.09 -45.73
N ASP A 661 -13.31 5.07 -44.97
CA ASP A 661 -12.34 6.04 -45.48
C ASP A 661 -10.87 5.62 -45.31
N GLY A 662 -10.66 4.45 -44.69
CA GLY A 662 -9.37 3.83 -44.41
C GLY A 662 -8.71 4.32 -43.13
N MET A 663 -9.46 5.00 -42.24
CA MET A 663 -8.98 5.50 -40.96
C MET A 663 -9.77 4.87 -39.81
N ASP A 664 -9.09 4.61 -38.70
CA ASP A 664 -9.71 4.03 -37.53
C ASP A 664 -10.57 5.09 -36.82
N ASP A 665 -11.86 4.85 -36.68
CA ASP A 665 -12.79 5.66 -35.88
C ASP A 665 -12.93 5.07 -34.46
N LEU A 666 -13.48 5.86 -33.54
CA LEU A 666 -13.46 5.55 -32.12
C LEU A 666 -14.84 5.74 -31.49
N PHE A 667 -15.35 4.69 -30.83
CA PHE A 667 -16.52 4.77 -29.97
C PHE A 667 -16.13 4.60 -28.51
N ILE A 668 -16.64 5.46 -27.62
CA ILE A 668 -16.41 5.38 -26.17
C ILE A 668 -17.75 5.42 -25.44
N CYS A 669 -17.94 4.46 -24.54
CA CYS A 669 -19.14 4.38 -23.70
C CYS A 669 -19.21 5.50 -22.67
N GLY A 670 -20.42 6.00 -22.43
CA GLY A 670 -20.75 6.96 -21.38
C GLY A 670 -21.28 6.27 -20.13
N GLY A 671 -20.92 6.81 -18.96
CA GLY A 671 -21.52 6.42 -17.69
C GLY A 671 -22.97 6.90 -17.58
N LYS A 672 -23.65 6.56 -16.48
CA LYS A 672 -25.05 6.96 -16.26
C LYS A 672 -25.25 8.47 -16.39
N LYS A 673 -26.21 8.90 -17.23
CA LYS A 673 -26.49 10.31 -17.57
C LYS A 673 -25.38 11.01 -18.36
N GLN A 674 -24.53 10.25 -19.04
CA GLN A 674 -23.54 10.74 -19.98
C GLN A 674 -23.72 9.98 -21.29
N ALA A 675 -23.89 10.69 -22.40
CA ALA A 675 -23.95 10.06 -23.70
C ALA A 675 -22.62 9.38 -24.05
N SER A 676 -22.70 8.19 -24.61
CA SER A 676 -21.61 7.57 -25.38
C SER A 676 -21.28 8.42 -26.60
N LYS A 677 -20.05 8.32 -27.11
CA LYS A 677 -19.58 9.17 -28.20
C LYS A 677 -18.90 8.37 -29.30
N LEU A 678 -19.30 8.65 -30.53
CA LEU A 678 -18.61 8.23 -31.75
C LEU A 678 -17.75 9.39 -32.27
N TYR A 679 -16.52 9.09 -32.63
CA TYR A 679 -15.57 10.04 -33.19
C TYR A 679 -15.05 9.52 -34.53
N LEU A 680 -15.17 10.34 -35.57
CA LEU A 680 -14.54 10.06 -36.85
C LEU A 680 -13.12 10.64 -36.90
N GLN A 681 -12.17 9.84 -37.34
CA GLN A 681 -10.80 10.27 -37.51
C GLN A 681 -10.61 11.04 -38.83
N ASP A 682 -9.83 12.12 -38.82
CA ASP A 682 -9.42 12.81 -40.03
C ASP A 682 -8.02 12.39 -40.50
N LYS A 683 -7.63 12.76 -41.73
CA LYS A 683 -6.31 12.44 -42.31
C LYS A 683 -5.10 13.02 -41.57
N LYS A 684 -5.32 13.91 -40.60
CA LYS A 684 -4.26 14.45 -39.73
C LYS A 684 -4.22 13.72 -38.38
N GLY A 685 -5.12 12.76 -38.18
CA GLY A 685 -5.30 12.02 -36.95
C GLY A 685 -6.17 12.70 -35.90
N ASN A 686 -6.95 13.75 -36.23
CA ASN A 686 -7.84 14.36 -35.25
C ASN A 686 -9.17 13.60 -35.18
N PHE A 687 -9.74 13.53 -33.98
CA PHE A 687 -11.03 12.88 -33.73
C PHE A 687 -12.14 13.94 -33.63
N ASN A 688 -13.16 13.84 -34.48
CA ASN A 688 -14.29 14.75 -34.49
C ASN A 688 -15.57 13.99 -34.10
N GLU A 689 -16.28 14.49 -33.11
CA GLU A 689 -17.53 13.88 -32.63
C GLU A 689 -18.58 13.82 -33.75
N HIS A 690 -19.21 12.66 -33.88
CA HIS A 690 -20.14 12.33 -34.97
C HIS A 690 -21.50 11.90 -34.42
N GLN A 691 -22.57 12.48 -34.98
CA GLN A 691 -23.97 12.27 -34.58
C GLN A 691 -24.25 12.37 -33.04
N PRO A 692 -23.78 13.42 -32.33
CA PRO A 692 -24.00 13.54 -30.89
C PRO A 692 -25.47 13.52 -30.47
N GLU A 693 -26.36 14.08 -31.29
CA GLU A 693 -27.81 14.11 -31.05
C GLU A 693 -28.46 12.72 -31.04
N LEU A 694 -27.84 11.72 -31.67
CA LEU A 694 -28.31 10.34 -31.67
C LEU A 694 -28.04 9.70 -30.29
N PHE A 695 -26.79 9.75 -29.84
CA PHE A 695 -26.36 9.10 -28.60
C PHE A 695 -26.85 9.83 -27.34
N GLU A 696 -27.12 11.14 -27.42
CA GLU A 696 -27.70 11.92 -26.31
C GLU A 696 -29.09 11.40 -25.89
N GLN A 697 -29.83 10.76 -26.80
CA GLN A 697 -31.15 10.18 -26.49
C GLN A 697 -31.05 9.02 -25.49
N ASP A 698 -29.88 8.37 -25.43
CA ASP A 698 -29.62 7.19 -24.62
C ASP A 698 -28.69 7.50 -23.44
N ALA A 699 -28.38 8.77 -23.19
CA ALA A 699 -27.50 9.20 -22.10
C ALA A 699 -27.95 8.71 -20.72
N ILE A 700 -29.23 8.40 -20.51
CA ILE A 700 -29.74 7.88 -19.23
C ILE A 700 -29.16 6.50 -18.85
N ASN A 701 -28.75 5.72 -19.85
CA ASN A 701 -28.17 4.41 -19.68
C ASN A 701 -26.76 4.50 -19.08
N GLU A 702 -26.28 3.39 -18.51
CA GLU A 702 -24.88 3.19 -18.16
C GLU A 702 -24.31 2.18 -19.16
N ASP A 703 -23.59 2.68 -20.15
CA ASP A 703 -23.09 1.86 -21.24
C ASP A 703 -21.79 1.18 -20.80
N ILE A 704 -21.78 -0.15 -20.85
CA ILE A 704 -20.69 -0.94 -20.26
C ILE A 704 -19.87 -1.64 -21.33
N ASP A 705 -20.44 -1.93 -22.50
CA ASP A 705 -19.73 -2.56 -23.61
C ASP A 705 -20.48 -2.42 -24.95
N GLN A 706 -19.77 -2.71 -26.04
CA GLN A 706 -20.23 -2.52 -27.41
C GLN A 706 -19.50 -3.44 -28.40
N VAL A 707 -20.12 -3.67 -29.55
CA VAL A 707 -19.47 -4.36 -30.68
C VAL A 707 -19.85 -3.69 -32.00
N PHE A 708 -18.89 -3.58 -32.91
CA PHE A 708 -19.13 -3.25 -34.32
C PHE A 708 -19.19 -4.54 -35.14
N ALA A 709 -20.29 -4.78 -35.86
CA ALA A 709 -20.49 -5.99 -36.65
C ALA A 709 -21.46 -5.71 -37.80
N ASP A 710 -21.26 -6.35 -38.96
CA ASP A 710 -22.20 -6.32 -40.08
C ASP A 710 -23.34 -7.31 -39.78
N ILE A 711 -24.44 -6.82 -39.22
CA ILE A 711 -25.51 -7.67 -38.67
C ILE A 711 -26.60 -7.98 -39.71
N ASP A 712 -26.73 -7.17 -40.75
CA ASP A 712 -27.68 -7.40 -41.85
C ASP A 712 -27.03 -7.71 -43.21
N ASN A 713 -25.72 -8.00 -43.20
CA ASN A 713 -24.91 -8.41 -44.35
C ASN A 713 -24.93 -7.39 -45.51
N ASP A 714 -25.03 -6.11 -45.19
CA ASP A 714 -25.01 -5.04 -46.19
C ASP A 714 -23.61 -4.48 -46.47
N GLY A 715 -22.63 -4.88 -45.64
CA GLY A 715 -21.21 -4.53 -45.74
C GLY A 715 -20.79 -3.35 -44.86
N ASP A 716 -21.73 -2.58 -44.32
CA ASP A 716 -21.46 -1.52 -43.35
C ASP A 716 -21.41 -2.10 -41.92
N LEU A 717 -20.47 -1.65 -41.09
CA LEU A 717 -20.41 -2.09 -39.69
C LEU A 717 -21.48 -1.39 -38.85
N ASP A 718 -22.46 -2.15 -38.36
CA ASP A 718 -23.46 -1.69 -37.39
C ASP A 718 -22.88 -1.63 -35.98
N LEU A 719 -23.53 -0.86 -35.10
CA LEU A 719 -23.13 -0.74 -33.70
C LEU A 719 -24.19 -1.32 -32.78
N ILE A 720 -23.79 -2.26 -31.92
CA ILE A 720 -24.61 -2.75 -30.81
C ILE A 720 -24.00 -2.26 -29.50
N VAL A 721 -24.82 -1.66 -28.63
CA VAL A 721 -24.38 -1.18 -27.31
C VAL A 721 -25.24 -1.81 -26.22
N VAL A 722 -24.60 -2.40 -25.22
CA VAL A 722 -25.24 -2.98 -24.05
C VAL A 722 -25.00 -2.13 -22.80
N SER A 723 -25.99 -2.12 -21.91
CA SER A 723 -25.96 -1.36 -20.67
C SER A 723 -25.94 -2.27 -19.46
N GLY A 724 -25.38 -1.78 -18.36
CA GLY A 724 -25.28 -2.53 -17.12
C GLY A 724 -25.26 -1.65 -15.87
N GLY A 725 -24.48 -2.07 -14.88
CA GLY A 725 -24.33 -1.40 -13.58
C GLY A 725 -25.26 -1.94 -12.50
N ASN A 726 -25.55 -1.13 -11.50
CA ASN A 726 -26.48 -1.50 -10.42
C ASN A 726 -27.56 -0.44 -10.18
N GLU A 727 -27.66 0.53 -11.08
CA GLU A 727 -28.50 1.71 -10.92
C GLU A 727 -29.97 1.47 -11.33
N PHE A 728 -30.20 0.58 -12.31
CA PHE A 728 -31.51 0.21 -12.81
C PHE A 728 -31.79 -1.26 -12.50
N THR A 729 -33.03 -1.59 -12.14
CA THR A 729 -33.43 -2.98 -11.82
C THR A 729 -34.18 -3.68 -12.94
N ASN A 730 -34.71 -2.94 -13.90
CA ASN A 730 -35.42 -3.42 -15.10
C ASN A 730 -35.69 -2.23 -16.05
N GLY A 731 -36.26 -2.54 -17.21
CA GLY A 731 -36.79 -1.58 -18.17
C GLY A 731 -35.82 -1.17 -19.28
N LYS A 732 -36.25 -0.19 -20.08
CA LYS A 732 -35.52 0.35 -21.23
C LYS A 732 -34.02 0.62 -21.01
N PRO A 733 -33.57 1.16 -19.86
CA PRO A 733 -32.14 1.40 -19.63
C PRO A 733 -31.25 0.14 -19.60
N LEU A 734 -31.83 -1.06 -19.52
CA LEU A 734 -31.13 -2.35 -19.57
C LEU A 734 -31.40 -3.12 -20.87
N GLN A 735 -32.03 -2.49 -21.86
CA GLN A 735 -32.25 -3.11 -23.18
C GLN A 735 -31.03 -2.87 -24.07
N PRO A 736 -30.50 -3.90 -24.75
CA PRO A 736 -29.51 -3.71 -25.81
C PRO A 736 -30.04 -2.76 -26.88
N ARG A 737 -29.16 -1.98 -27.52
CA ARG A 737 -29.53 -1.05 -28.60
C ARG A 737 -28.73 -1.37 -29.85
N LEU A 738 -29.41 -1.44 -30.98
CA LEU A 738 -28.82 -1.56 -32.31
C LEU A 738 -28.89 -0.22 -33.03
N TYR A 739 -27.78 0.22 -33.59
CA TYR A 739 -27.68 1.35 -34.49
C TYR A 739 -27.21 0.83 -35.84
N LEU A 740 -28.13 0.81 -36.80
CA LEU A 740 -27.85 0.39 -38.17
C LEU A 740 -27.03 1.47 -38.88
N ASN A 741 -25.97 1.07 -39.56
CA ASN A 741 -25.09 1.96 -40.30
C ASN A 741 -25.50 2.01 -41.78
N THR A 742 -25.23 3.15 -42.41
CA THR A 742 -25.27 3.26 -43.87
C THR A 742 -24.21 4.28 -44.27
N ASN A 743 -23.05 3.82 -44.75
CA ASN A 743 -21.92 4.64 -45.16
C ASN A 743 -21.49 5.66 -44.08
N GLY A 744 -21.38 5.21 -42.84
CA GLY A 744 -21.00 6.01 -41.67
C GLY A 744 -22.13 6.85 -41.06
N ILE A 745 -23.39 6.69 -41.48
CA ILE A 745 -24.55 7.36 -40.88
C ILE A 745 -25.39 6.33 -40.11
N PHE A 746 -25.40 6.45 -38.79
CA PHE A 746 -26.10 5.54 -37.89
C PHE A 746 -27.57 5.95 -37.66
N ALA A 747 -28.46 4.97 -37.61
CA ALA A 747 -29.86 5.10 -37.23
C ALA A 747 -30.25 4.03 -36.21
N LYS A 748 -30.84 4.44 -35.09
CA LYS A 748 -31.26 3.52 -34.03
C LYS A 748 -32.48 2.69 -34.45
N ASP A 749 -32.41 1.37 -34.24
CA ASP A 749 -33.57 0.48 -34.29
C ASP A 749 -34.21 0.37 -32.89
N GLU A 750 -35.52 0.58 -32.81
CA GLU A 750 -36.28 0.59 -31.55
C GLU A 750 -37.04 -0.73 -31.28
N ALA A 751 -37.00 -1.71 -32.20
CA ALA A 751 -37.86 -2.89 -32.16
C ALA A 751 -37.10 -4.18 -31.82
N LYS A 752 -35.91 -4.38 -32.38
CA LYS A 752 -35.20 -5.68 -32.41
C LYS A 752 -34.87 -6.26 -31.03
N PHE A 753 -34.62 -5.44 -30.01
CA PHE A 753 -34.30 -5.87 -28.64
C PHE A 753 -35.37 -5.56 -27.59
N SER A 754 -36.58 -5.20 -28.00
CA SER A 754 -37.63 -4.72 -27.08
C SER A 754 -38.09 -5.75 -26.02
N GLU A 755 -37.79 -7.04 -26.21
CA GLU A 755 -38.14 -8.13 -25.27
C GLU A 755 -36.95 -8.62 -24.43
N ILE A 756 -35.75 -8.05 -24.59
CA ILE A 756 -34.54 -8.44 -23.86
C ILE A 756 -34.15 -7.34 -22.88
N GLU A 757 -34.12 -7.68 -21.60
CA GLU A 757 -33.58 -6.82 -20.54
C GLU A 757 -32.47 -7.58 -19.83
N VAL A 758 -31.26 -7.02 -19.84
CA VAL A 758 -30.08 -7.68 -19.29
C VAL A 758 -29.18 -6.65 -18.64
N ASN A 759 -28.74 -6.94 -17.42
CA ASN A 759 -27.69 -6.17 -16.77
C ASN A 759 -26.34 -6.65 -17.32
N ALA A 760 -25.98 -6.17 -18.50
CA ALA A 760 -24.90 -6.75 -19.26
C ALA A 760 -23.54 -6.49 -18.61
N SER A 761 -22.56 -7.34 -18.94
CA SER A 761 -21.14 -7.16 -18.61
C SER A 761 -20.24 -7.12 -19.84
N LYS A 762 -20.64 -7.82 -20.92
CA LYS A 762 -19.92 -7.88 -22.20
C LYS A 762 -20.86 -8.30 -23.33
N ILE A 763 -20.56 -7.86 -24.55
CA ILE A 763 -21.18 -8.35 -25.79
C ILE A 763 -20.09 -8.69 -26.82
N ASP A 764 -20.35 -9.67 -27.67
CA ASP A 764 -19.53 -9.96 -28.84
C ASP A 764 -20.38 -10.56 -29.97
N ALA A 765 -19.89 -10.44 -31.20
CA ALA A 765 -20.51 -10.99 -32.41
C ALA A 765 -19.71 -12.19 -32.94
N VAL A 766 -20.38 -13.31 -33.21
CA VAL A 766 -19.75 -14.57 -33.60
C VAL A 766 -20.66 -15.38 -34.50
N ASP A 767 -20.14 -16.04 -35.53
CA ASP A 767 -20.87 -17.08 -36.27
C ASP A 767 -20.68 -18.41 -35.53
N PHE A 768 -21.57 -18.73 -34.57
CA PHE A 768 -21.36 -19.90 -33.69
C PHE A 768 -21.85 -21.20 -34.32
N ASP A 769 -22.71 -21.15 -35.33
CA ASP A 769 -23.26 -22.33 -36.01
C ASP A 769 -22.76 -22.52 -37.45
N ASN A 770 -21.84 -21.64 -37.90
CA ASN A 770 -21.21 -21.63 -39.23
C ASN A 770 -22.22 -21.48 -40.38
N ASP A 771 -23.30 -20.72 -40.20
CA ASP A 771 -24.26 -20.43 -41.25
C ASP A 771 -23.88 -19.19 -42.11
N GLY A 772 -22.89 -18.42 -41.64
CA GLY A 772 -22.32 -17.26 -42.32
C GLY A 772 -22.86 -15.91 -41.84
N ASP A 773 -23.88 -15.92 -40.97
CA ASP A 773 -24.43 -14.72 -40.35
C ASP A 773 -23.78 -14.50 -38.96
N LEU A 774 -23.55 -13.24 -38.56
CA LEU A 774 -23.01 -12.95 -37.23
C LEU A 774 -24.12 -12.98 -36.17
N ASP A 775 -24.01 -13.89 -35.23
CA ASP A 775 -24.85 -14.01 -34.04
C ASP A 775 -24.33 -13.15 -32.88
N LEU A 776 -25.08 -13.07 -31.79
CA LEU A 776 -24.68 -12.32 -30.59
C LEU A 776 -24.66 -13.18 -29.34
N PHE A 777 -23.61 -12.99 -28.52
CA PHE A 777 -23.59 -13.45 -27.13
C PHE A 777 -23.53 -12.25 -26.18
N ILE A 778 -24.51 -12.14 -25.28
CA ILE A 778 -24.58 -11.10 -24.26
C ILE A 778 -24.43 -11.73 -22.89
N ALA A 779 -23.35 -11.37 -22.21
CA ALA A 779 -23.03 -11.83 -20.86
C ALA A 779 -23.54 -10.85 -19.79
N SER A 780 -23.73 -11.36 -18.57
CA SER A 780 -24.09 -10.60 -17.38
C SER A 780 -23.34 -11.12 -16.15
N ASN A 781 -22.78 -10.20 -15.35
CA ASN A 781 -22.02 -10.51 -14.14
C ASN A 781 -22.82 -10.33 -12.84
N ALA A 782 -24.03 -9.76 -12.91
CA ALA A 782 -24.81 -9.47 -11.71
C ALA A 782 -26.30 -9.31 -12.00
N VAL A 783 -27.13 -9.71 -11.05
CA VAL A 783 -28.54 -9.31 -11.00
C VAL A 783 -28.65 -8.02 -10.19
N PRO A 784 -29.26 -6.93 -10.72
CA PRO A 784 -29.36 -5.67 -10.01
C PRO A 784 -29.93 -5.85 -8.59
N THR A 785 -29.28 -5.21 -7.62
CA THR A 785 -29.58 -5.24 -6.17
C THR A 785 -29.44 -6.60 -5.47
N LYS A 786 -29.12 -7.69 -6.19
CA LYS A 786 -29.03 -9.04 -5.63
C LYS A 786 -27.61 -9.61 -5.77
N PHE A 787 -26.73 -9.20 -4.85
CA PHE A 787 -25.32 -9.53 -4.90
C PHE A 787 -25.07 -11.06 -4.81
N GLY A 788 -24.36 -11.62 -5.82
CA GLY A 788 -24.03 -13.05 -5.88
C GLY A 788 -25.14 -13.98 -6.39
N GLU A 789 -26.31 -13.44 -6.70
CA GLU A 789 -27.38 -14.15 -7.41
C GLU A 789 -26.92 -14.46 -8.85
N LYS A 790 -27.34 -15.62 -9.40
CA LYS A 790 -27.02 -16.01 -10.79
C LYS A 790 -27.69 -15.05 -11.76
N SER A 791 -26.90 -14.42 -12.61
CA SER A 791 -27.39 -13.67 -13.76
C SER A 791 -27.73 -14.59 -14.95
N GLN A 792 -28.59 -14.07 -15.83
CA GLN A 792 -28.97 -14.73 -17.08
C GLN A 792 -28.05 -14.30 -18.22
N GLN A 793 -27.68 -15.26 -19.05
CA GLN A 793 -26.84 -15.09 -20.25
C GLN A 793 -27.72 -15.28 -21.50
N TYR A 794 -27.39 -14.62 -22.60
CA TYR A 794 -28.16 -14.68 -23.85
C TYR A 794 -27.27 -15.04 -25.04
N LEU A 795 -27.61 -16.12 -25.74
CA LEU A 795 -27.13 -16.46 -27.06
C LEU A 795 -28.27 -16.24 -28.07
N LEU A 796 -28.02 -15.40 -29.06
CA LEU A 796 -29.01 -14.88 -30.01
C LEU A 796 -28.60 -15.23 -31.44
N GLU A 797 -29.35 -16.12 -32.08
CA GLU A 797 -29.18 -16.55 -33.47
C GLU A 797 -29.71 -15.45 -34.41
N ASN A 798 -28.91 -15.01 -35.37
CA ASN A 798 -29.28 -14.04 -36.39
C ASN A 798 -29.89 -14.75 -37.62
N ASP A 799 -30.74 -14.05 -38.38
CA ASP A 799 -31.33 -14.55 -39.63
C ASP A 799 -30.71 -13.93 -40.90
N GLY A 800 -29.58 -13.26 -40.73
CA GLY A 800 -28.84 -12.54 -41.78
C GLY A 800 -29.45 -11.22 -42.22
N ASN A 801 -30.58 -10.78 -41.62
CA ASN A 801 -31.19 -9.47 -41.82
C ASN A 801 -31.22 -8.66 -40.50
N GLY A 802 -30.42 -9.11 -39.53
CA GLY A 802 -30.35 -8.58 -38.18
C GLY A 802 -31.57 -8.84 -37.31
N ASN A 803 -32.38 -9.87 -37.57
CA ASN A 803 -33.41 -10.30 -36.63
C ASN A 803 -32.87 -11.42 -35.75
N PHE A 804 -32.99 -11.25 -34.44
CA PHE A 804 -32.40 -12.15 -33.47
C PHE A 804 -33.42 -13.07 -32.81
N LYS A 805 -33.07 -14.35 -32.69
CA LYS A 805 -33.82 -15.37 -31.96
C LYS A 805 -33.03 -15.88 -30.77
N GLU A 806 -33.63 -15.82 -29.58
CA GLU A 806 -33.02 -16.36 -28.36
C GLU A 806 -32.95 -17.90 -28.42
N VAL A 807 -31.74 -18.46 -28.36
CA VAL A 807 -31.47 -19.90 -28.51
C VAL A 807 -30.73 -20.53 -27.33
N THR A 808 -30.42 -19.78 -26.27
CA THR A 808 -29.70 -20.29 -25.09
C THR A 808 -30.34 -21.56 -24.50
N PRO A 809 -31.68 -21.66 -24.29
CA PRO A 809 -32.31 -22.86 -23.74
C PRO A 809 -32.13 -24.12 -24.58
N SER A 810 -31.94 -23.97 -25.90
CA SER A 810 -31.80 -25.09 -26.83
C SER A 810 -30.34 -25.42 -27.17
N PHE A 811 -29.52 -24.40 -27.38
CA PHE A 811 -28.14 -24.54 -27.85
C PHE A 811 -27.13 -24.58 -26.70
N ALA A 812 -27.36 -23.81 -25.63
CA ALA A 812 -26.44 -23.67 -24.50
C ALA A 812 -27.15 -23.76 -23.13
N PRO A 813 -27.91 -24.84 -22.85
CA PRO A 813 -28.75 -24.92 -21.65
C PRO A 813 -27.97 -24.82 -20.34
N GLU A 814 -26.69 -25.20 -20.33
CA GLU A 814 -25.82 -25.14 -19.16
C GLU A 814 -25.43 -23.70 -18.76
N LEU A 815 -25.48 -22.74 -19.69
CA LEU A 815 -25.26 -21.32 -19.38
C LEU A 815 -26.30 -20.75 -18.40
N LYS A 816 -27.48 -21.37 -18.28
CA LYS A 816 -28.46 -21.00 -17.27
C LYS A 816 -27.96 -21.24 -15.84
N ASN A 817 -27.06 -22.20 -15.65
CA ASN A 817 -26.59 -22.63 -14.33
C ASN A 817 -25.18 -22.15 -14.00
N ILE A 818 -24.44 -21.61 -14.99
CA ILE A 818 -23.03 -21.24 -14.84
C ILE A 818 -22.82 -20.15 -13.79
N GLY A 819 -23.75 -19.20 -13.67
CA GLY A 819 -23.66 -18.07 -12.76
C GLY A 819 -23.28 -16.78 -13.48
N ASN A 820 -22.37 -16.01 -12.88
CA ASN A 820 -22.03 -14.66 -13.28
C ASN A 820 -20.82 -14.68 -14.22
N ILE A 821 -20.97 -14.10 -15.41
CA ILE A 821 -19.91 -13.99 -16.42
C ILE A 821 -19.56 -12.52 -16.51
N LYS A 822 -18.28 -12.17 -16.34
CA LYS A 822 -17.76 -10.82 -16.48
C LYS A 822 -17.19 -10.61 -17.87
N ASP A 823 -16.40 -11.57 -18.35
CA ASP A 823 -15.72 -11.54 -19.64
C ASP A 823 -15.74 -12.95 -20.29
N PHE A 824 -15.58 -12.99 -21.60
CA PHE A 824 -15.53 -14.22 -22.39
C PHE A 824 -14.78 -14.01 -23.71
N ILE A 825 -14.37 -15.13 -24.31
CA ILE A 825 -13.73 -15.16 -25.63
C ILE A 825 -14.20 -16.38 -26.43
N TRP A 826 -14.35 -16.20 -27.73
CA TRP A 826 -14.69 -17.24 -28.70
C TRP A 826 -13.44 -17.73 -29.43
N LYS A 827 -13.19 -19.04 -29.38
CA LYS A 827 -12.06 -19.65 -30.06
C LYS A 827 -12.28 -21.13 -30.32
N ASP A 828 -12.03 -21.61 -31.54
CA ASP A 828 -11.96 -23.05 -31.84
C ASP A 828 -10.71 -23.68 -31.20
N LEU A 829 -10.87 -24.28 -30.02
CA LEU A 829 -9.79 -24.89 -29.23
C LEU A 829 -9.52 -26.32 -29.68
N ASP A 830 -10.56 -27.08 -30.01
CA ASP A 830 -10.44 -28.49 -30.42
C ASP A 830 -10.21 -28.68 -31.93
N LYS A 831 -10.19 -27.58 -32.68
CA LYS A 831 -9.94 -27.51 -34.13
C LYS A 831 -11.01 -28.24 -34.94
N ASN A 832 -12.25 -28.24 -34.47
CA ASN A 832 -13.39 -28.90 -35.15
C ASN A 832 -14.10 -27.99 -36.17
N GLY A 833 -13.72 -26.71 -36.22
CA GLY A 833 -14.26 -25.70 -37.14
C GLY A 833 -15.38 -24.84 -36.54
N PHE A 834 -15.88 -25.13 -35.35
CA PHE A 834 -16.85 -24.30 -34.62
C PHE A 834 -16.13 -23.51 -33.52
N GLN A 835 -16.57 -22.27 -33.25
CA GLN A 835 -16.00 -21.50 -32.15
C GLN A 835 -16.46 -22.07 -30.80
N ASP A 836 -15.52 -22.35 -29.90
CA ASP A 836 -15.79 -22.70 -28.51
C ASP A 836 -15.86 -21.43 -27.65
N LEU A 837 -16.61 -21.50 -26.55
CA LEU A 837 -16.82 -20.36 -25.64
C LEU A 837 -16.04 -20.58 -24.34
N ILE A 838 -15.16 -19.64 -23.99
CA ILE A 838 -14.44 -19.63 -22.72
C ILE A 838 -14.92 -18.44 -21.90
N VAL A 839 -15.36 -18.68 -20.66
CA VAL A 839 -15.99 -17.65 -19.81
C VAL A 839 -15.27 -17.52 -18.47
N VAL A 840 -15.22 -16.28 -17.98
CA VAL A 840 -14.73 -15.93 -16.64
C VAL A 840 -15.69 -14.96 -15.96
N GLY A 841 -15.73 -14.96 -14.63
CA GLY A 841 -16.54 -14.00 -13.88
C GLY A 841 -16.52 -14.22 -12.39
N HIS A 842 -17.28 -13.40 -11.66
CA HIS A 842 -17.25 -13.43 -10.21
C HIS A 842 -17.89 -14.70 -9.66
N TRP A 843 -17.27 -15.26 -8.62
CA TRP A 843 -17.71 -16.47 -7.91
C TRP A 843 -17.66 -17.76 -8.74
N ASN A 844 -17.16 -17.68 -9.97
CA ASN A 844 -17.21 -18.74 -10.96
C ASN A 844 -15.80 -19.23 -11.32
N PRO A 845 -15.62 -20.53 -11.61
CA PRO A 845 -14.39 -21.01 -12.19
C PRO A 845 -14.30 -20.57 -13.66
N ILE A 846 -13.08 -20.46 -14.17
CA ILE A 846 -12.85 -20.40 -15.62
C ILE A 846 -13.47 -21.65 -16.25
N THR A 847 -14.35 -21.47 -17.23
CA THR A 847 -15.12 -22.57 -17.81
C THR A 847 -15.05 -22.54 -19.33
N ILE A 848 -14.82 -23.71 -19.93
CA ILE A 848 -14.77 -23.91 -21.38
C ILE A 848 -16.03 -24.65 -21.81
N PHE A 849 -16.69 -24.16 -22.86
CA PHE A 849 -17.81 -24.80 -23.52
C PHE A 849 -17.40 -25.14 -24.96
N LEU A 850 -17.24 -26.44 -25.23
CA LEU A 850 -16.92 -26.93 -26.57
C LEU A 850 -18.18 -26.94 -27.44
N ASN A 851 -18.06 -26.43 -28.65
CA ASN A 851 -19.12 -26.34 -29.64
C ASN A 851 -19.02 -27.49 -30.63
N ASN A 852 -20.07 -28.30 -30.74
CA ASN A 852 -20.11 -29.42 -31.70
C ASN A 852 -20.99 -29.14 -32.94
N GLY A 853 -21.34 -27.88 -33.17
CA GLY A 853 -22.26 -27.42 -34.23
C GLY A 853 -23.74 -27.67 -33.95
N LYS A 854 -24.09 -28.14 -32.74
CA LYS A 854 -25.48 -28.32 -32.31
C LYS A 854 -25.73 -27.74 -30.93
N GLN A 855 -24.73 -27.81 -30.05
CA GLN A 855 -24.80 -27.33 -28.69
C GLN A 855 -23.41 -26.93 -28.18
N LEU A 856 -23.41 -26.03 -27.21
CA LEU A 856 -22.29 -25.74 -26.32
C LEU A 856 -22.31 -26.70 -25.12
N LEU A 857 -21.25 -27.48 -24.97
CA LEU A 857 -21.11 -28.47 -23.89
C LEU A 857 -19.93 -28.12 -22.98
N PRO A 858 -20.14 -28.03 -21.65
CA PRO A 858 -19.05 -27.73 -20.74
C PRO A 858 -18.00 -28.84 -20.75
N GLN A 859 -16.74 -28.46 -20.89
CA GLN A 859 -15.60 -29.34 -20.70
C GLN A 859 -15.33 -29.49 -19.20
N ASN A 860 -15.21 -30.73 -18.73
CA ASN A 860 -14.89 -31.05 -17.34
C ASN A 860 -13.49 -31.66 -17.25
N ASP A 861 -12.94 -31.73 -16.03
CA ASP A 861 -11.67 -32.39 -15.71
C ASP A 861 -10.43 -31.82 -16.44
N ASN A 862 -10.46 -30.54 -16.78
CA ASN A 862 -9.42 -29.80 -17.51
C ASN A 862 -8.48 -28.96 -16.61
N GLY A 863 -8.47 -29.22 -15.29
CA GLY A 863 -7.67 -28.44 -14.33
C GLY A 863 -8.29 -27.12 -13.85
N LEU A 864 -9.37 -26.65 -14.48
CA LEU A 864 -9.97 -25.33 -14.17
C LEU A 864 -11.09 -25.37 -13.12
N ALA A 865 -11.58 -26.55 -12.73
CA ALA A 865 -12.77 -26.70 -11.85
C ALA A 865 -12.67 -26.04 -10.45
N LYS A 866 -11.46 -25.68 -10.00
CA LYS A 866 -11.20 -25.03 -8.71
C LYS A 866 -10.62 -23.62 -8.84
N THR A 867 -10.82 -22.98 -9.99
CA THR A 867 -10.35 -21.61 -10.25
C THR A 867 -11.37 -20.54 -9.88
N ASN A 868 -12.34 -20.81 -9.00
CA ASN A 868 -13.33 -19.79 -8.62
C ASN A 868 -12.64 -18.51 -8.14
N GLY A 869 -12.94 -17.39 -8.81
CA GLY A 869 -12.28 -16.10 -8.58
C GLY A 869 -13.23 -14.93 -8.70
N TRP A 870 -12.67 -13.73 -8.63
CA TRP A 870 -13.31 -12.48 -9.06
C TRP A 870 -12.65 -12.03 -10.36
N TRP A 871 -12.78 -12.87 -11.38
CA TRP A 871 -12.16 -12.66 -12.67
C TRP A 871 -12.81 -11.49 -13.41
N ASN A 872 -11.97 -10.61 -13.95
CA ASN A 872 -12.38 -9.40 -14.65
C ASN A 872 -12.19 -9.49 -16.17
N CYS A 873 -11.14 -10.19 -16.63
CA CYS A 873 -10.85 -10.33 -18.05
C CYS A 873 -10.15 -11.65 -18.41
N ILE A 874 -10.19 -12.01 -19.69
CA ILE A 874 -9.52 -13.20 -20.25
C ILE A 874 -8.95 -12.94 -21.65
N GLU A 875 -7.75 -13.48 -21.89
CA GLU A 875 -7.09 -13.53 -23.20
C GLU A 875 -6.56 -14.94 -23.50
N LEU A 876 -6.48 -15.28 -24.80
CA LEU A 876 -5.93 -16.55 -25.28
C LEU A 876 -4.75 -16.33 -26.22
N ALA A 877 -3.62 -16.98 -25.93
CA ALA A 877 -2.46 -16.97 -26.82
C ALA A 877 -1.54 -18.16 -26.58
N ASP A 878 -0.75 -18.49 -27.59
CA ASP A 878 0.37 -19.42 -27.48
C ASP A 878 1.55 -18.69 -26.82
N LEU A 879 1.63 -18.75 -25.47
CA LEU A 879 2.59 -17.96 -24.69
C LEU A 879 3.97 -18.63 -24.64
N ASP A 880 4.03 -19.97 -24.68
CA ASP A 880 5.27 -20.73 -24.67
C ASP A 880 5.73 -21.21 -26.07
N ASN A 881 4.93 -20.91 -27.11
CA ASN A 881 5.23 -21.19 -28.52
C ASN A 881 5.25 -22.67 -28.89
N ASP A 882 4.43 -23.50 -28.23
CA ASP A 882 4.30 -24.92 -28.52
C ASP A 882 3.16 -25.26 -29.51
N GLY A 883 2.28 -24.29 -29.77
CA GLY A 883 1.23 -24.33 -30.79
C GLY A 883 -0.17 -24.64 -30.27
N ASP A 884 -0.36 -24.76 -28.96
CA ASP A 884 -1.67 -24.67 -28.32
C ASP A 884 -1.92 -23.30 -27.66
N LEU A 885 -3.19 -23.05 -27.33
CA LEU A 885 -3.60 -21.77 -26.76
C LEU A 885 -3.70 -21.91 -25.25
N ASP A 886 -2.96 -21.03 -24.59
CA ASP A 886 -2.98 -20.83 -23.15
C ASP A 886 -4.04 -19.83 -22.72
N ILE A 887 -4.42 -19.86 -21.45
CA ILE A 887 -5.32 -18.88 -20.84
C ILE A 887 -4.52 -17.87 -20.01
N LEU A 888 -4.74 -16.58 -20.24
CA LEU A 888 -4.27 -15.50 -19.38
C LEU A 888 -5.48 -14.74 -18.84
N ALA A 889 -5.67 -14.75 -17.52
CA ALA A 889 -6.88 -14.20 -16.90
C ALA A 889 -6.56 -13.18 -15.80
N GLY A 890 -7.15 -11.98 -15.92
CA GLY A 890 -7.06 -10.91 -14.94
C GLY A 890 -8.06 -11.09 -13.80
N ASN A 891 -7.59 -10.94 -12.57
CA ASN A 891 -8.38 -11.18 -11.35
C ASN A 891 -8.27 -9.98 -10.40
N TRP A 892 -8.74 -10.17 -9.16
CA TRP A 892 -8.74 -9.16 -8.09
C TRP A 892 -7.34 -8.72 -7.63
N GLY A 893 -6.35 -9.63 -7.68
CA GLY A 893 -5.03 -9.40 -7.08
C GLY A 893 -4.93 -9.87 -5.63
N LEU A 894 -3.71 -9.84 -5.09
CA LEU A 894 -3.37 -10.34 -3.75
C LEU A 894 -3.11 -9.21 -2.74
N ASN A 895 -3.08 -7.94 -3.17
CA ASN A 895 -2.98 -6.79 -2.26
C ASN A 895 -4.34 -6.48 -1.62
N THR A 896 -4.83 -7.38 -0.79
CA THR A 896 -6.12 -7.25 -0.12
C THR A 896 -6.12 -8.02 1.20
N LYS A 897 -7.00 -7.63 2.14
CA LYS A 897 -7.19 -8.33 3.42
C LYS A 897 -7.72 -9.76 3.26
N PHE A 898 -8.18 -10.13 2.06
CA PHE A 898 -8.65 -11.48 1.76
C PHE A 898 -7.53 -12.41 1.32
N ASN A 899 -7.45 -13.55 2.01
CA ASN A 899 -6.71 -14.71 1.54
C ASN A 899 -7.70 -15.79 1.11
N ALA A 900 -7.50 -16.34 -0.10
CA ALA A 900 -8.36 -17.38 -0.66
C ALA A 900 -7.53 -18.60 -1.08
N SER A 901 -8.04 -19.77 -0.73
CA SER A 901 -7.50 -21.08 -1.14
C SER A 901 -8.61 -22.12 -1.16
N ILE A 902 -8.34 -23.32 -1.67
CA ILE A 902 -9.29 -24.43 -1.66
C ILE A 902 -9.69 -24.81 -0.22
N GLU A 903 -8.73 -24.81 0.69
CA GLU A 903 -8.89 -25.15 2.10
C GLU A 903 -9.56 -24.04 2.89
N LYS A 904 -9.19 -22.79 2.60
CA LYS A 904 -9.67 -21.57 3.27
C LYS A 904 -10.24 -20.59 2.23
N PRO A 905 -11.44 -20.84 1.69
CA PRO A 905 -12.04 -19.98 0.69
C PRO A 905 -12.64 -18.72 1.31
N VAL A 906 -12.70 -17.65 0.52
CA VAL A 906 -13.67 -16.58 0.77
C VAL A 906 -15.05 -17.12 0.41
N THR A 907 -16.01 -17.03 1.33
CA THR A 907 -17.34 -17.61 1.15
C THR A 907 -18.42 -16.54 1.28
N LEU A 908 -19.31 -16.49 0.28
CA LEU A 908 -20.53 -15.70 0.33
C LEU A 908 -21.72 -16.61 0.68
N TYR A 909 -22.44 -16.25 1.74
CA TYR A 909 -23.68 -16.87 2.16
C TYR A 909 -24.87 -15.98 1.80
N ILE A 910 -25.90 -16.58 1.18
CA ILE A 910 -27.12 -15.88 0.76
C ILE A 910 -28.32 -16.59 1.41
N ASN A 911 -28.99 -15.91 2.34
CA ASN A 911 -30.20 -16.42 3.01
C ASN A 911 -30.98 -15.27 3.68
N ASP A 912 -32.22 -15.55 4.10
CA ASP A 912 -32.99 -14.76 5.06
C ASP A 912 -32.62 -15.22 6.48
N PHE A 913 -31.62 -14.57 7.10
CA PHE A 913 -31.04 -15.04 8.37
C PHE A 913 -31.92 -14.74 9.57
N ASP A 914 -32.77 -13.71 9.52
CA ASP A 914 -33.65 -13.32 10.63
C ASP A 914 -35.13 -13.71 10.41
N GLY A 915 -35.48 -14.26 9.25
CA GLY A 915 -36.80 -14.75 8.90
C GLY A 915 -37.80 -13.64 8.58
N ASN A 916 -37.33 -12.45 8.17
CA ASN A 916 -38.18 -11.29 7.91
C ASN A 916 -38.65 -11.17 6.44
N GLY A 917 -38.17 -12.04 5.55
CA GLY A 917 -38.47 -12.06 4.11
C GLY A 917 -37.50 -11.26 3.23
N SER A 918 -36.55 -10.55 3.83
CA SER A 918 -35.37 -9.98 3.17
C SER A 918 -34.31 -11.05 2.98
N ILE A 919 -33.48 -10.91 1.95
CA ILE A 919 -32.33 -11.79 1.72
C ILE A 919 -31.07 -10.99 2.03
N GLU A 920 -30.26 -11.49 2.94
CA GLU A 920 -28.97 -10.91 3.28
C GLU A 920 -27.84 -11.65 2.56
N THR A 921 -26.77 -10.92 2.29
CA THR A 921 -25.55 -11.43 1.66
C THR A 921 -24.38 -11.23 2.62
N VAL A 922 -23.85 -12.33 3.16
CA VAL A 922 -22.78 -12.28 4.18
C VAL A 922 -21.52 -12.86 3.59
N VAL A 923 -20.51 -12.00 3.40
CA VAL A 923 -19.16 -12.44 3.02
C VAL A 923 -18.35 -12.80 4.26
N THR A 924 -17.66 -13.92 4.17
CA THR A 924 -16.81 -14.47 5.22
C THR A 924 -15.45 -14.83 4.64
N HIS A 925 -14.44 -14.80 5.50
CA HIS A 925 -13.08 -15.21 5.17
C HIS A 925 -12.46 -15.93 6.37
N PHE A 926 -11.30 -16.54 6.15
CA PHE A 926 -10.50 -17.10 7.23
C PHE A 926 -9.54 -16.05 7.78
N HIS A 927 -9.53 -15.93 9.10
CA HIS A 927 -8.50 -15.24 9.85
C HIS A 927 -7.75 -16.29 10.68
N GLY A 928 -6.49 -16.57 10.31
CA GLY A 928 -5.80 -17.77 10.77
C GLY A 928 -6.56 -19.04 10.36
N ASP A 929 -7.00 -19.84 11.32
CA ASP A 929 -7.80 -21.06 11.10
C ASP A 929 -9.30 -20.87 11.32
N ARG A 930 -9.75 -19.65 11.66
CA ARG A 930 -11.14 -19.36 12.01
C ARG A 930 -11.86 -18.64 10.87
N GLU A 931 -12.94 -19.24 10.37
CA GLU A 931 -13.87 -18.55 9.47
C GLU A 931 -14.67 -17.49 10.24
N THR A 932 -14.76 -16.28 9.69
CA THR A 932 -15.42 -15.13 10.31
C THR A 932 -16.12 -14.27 9.27
N ALA A 933 -17.19 -13.58 9.66
CA ALA A 933 -17.78 -12.52 8.86
C ALA A 933 -16.78 -11.38 8.66
N PHE A 934 -16.74 -10.87 7.43
CA PHE A 934 -15.94 -9.71 7.07
C PHE A 934 -16.54 -8.41 7.64
N ALA A 935 -17.86 -8.25 7.47
CA ALA A 935 -18.59 -7.07 7.92
C ALA A 935 -18.51 -6.87 9.44
N SER A 936 -18.49 -5.60 9.86
CA SER A 936 -18.43 -5.21 11.26
C SER A 936 -19.74 -5.53 12.01
N LYS A 937 -19.68 -5.50 13.35
CA LYS A 937 -20.88 -5.66 14.18
C LYS A 937 -21.97 -4.66 13.79
N ASP A 938 -21.59 -3.41 13.53
CA ASP A 938 -22.54 -2.33 13.27
C ASP A 938 -23.22 -2.48 11.90
N GLU A 939 -22.48 -2.89 10.87
CA GLU A 939 -23.04 -3.19 9.56
C GLU A 939 -23.98 -4.40 9.61
N LEU A 940 -23.54 -5.48 10.27
CA LEU A 940 -24.36 -6.68 10.44
C LEU A 940 -25.63 -6.36 11.23
N ALA A 941 -25.52 -5.62 12.32
CA ALA A 941 -26.69 -5.27 13.15
C ALA A 941 -27.62 -4.25 12.49
N LYS A 942 -27.12 -3.43 11.55
CA LYS A 942 -27.95 -2.54 10.72
C LYS A 942 -28.89 -3.33 9.81
N GLN A 943 -28.43 -4.45 9.25
CA GLN A 943 -29.27 -5.35 8.44
C GLN A 943 -30.04 -6.38 9.28
N MET A 944 -29.44 -6.87 10.36
CA MET A 944 -29.98 -7.91 11.24
C MET A 944 -30.08 -7.41 12.70
N PRO A 945 -31.10 -6.60 13.06
CA PRO A 945 -31.18 -5.93 14.37
C PRO A 945 -31.24 -6.87 15.58
N PHE A 946 -31.55 -8.16 15.41
CA PHE A 946 -31.54 -9.12 16.50
C PHE A 946 -30.14 -9.31 17.10
N LEU A 947 -29.07 -9.06 16.33
CA LEU A 947 -27.69 -9.16 16.80
C LEU A 947 -27.39 -8.19 17.95
N ASN A 948 -27.94 -6.96 17.92
CA ASN A 948 -27.80 -5.99 19.02
C ASN A 948 -28.44 -6.45 20.33
N LYS A 949 -29.53 -7.23 20.24
CA LYS A 949 -30.17 -7.81 21.43
C LYS A 949 -29.40 -9.01 21.97
N LYS A 950 -28.73 -9.75 21.09
CA LYS A 950 -27.98 -10.97 21.42
C LYS A 950 -26.59 -10.66 21.97
N PHE A 951 -25.91 -9.64 21.41
CA PHE A 951 -24.56 -9.24 21.76
C PHE A 951 -24.55 -7.76 22.14
N LEU A 952 -24.80 -7.47 23.42
CA LEU A 952 -24.80 -6.10 23.92
C LEU A 952 -23.41 -5.45 23.78
N PHE A 953 -22.37 -6.17 24.16
CA PHE A 953 -20.98 -5.72 24.08
C PHE A 953 -20.30 -6.19 22.79
N TYR A 954 -19.32 -5.44 22.28
CA TYR A 954 -18.52 -5.81 21.11
C TYR A 954 -17.64 -7.01 21.41
N LYS A 955 -17.08 -7.11 22.61
CA LYS A 955 -16.28 -8.28 23.02
C LYS A 955 -17.05 -9.61 22.95
N ASP A 956 -18.36 -9.59 23.19
CA ASP A 956 -19.20 -10.78 23.13
C ASP A 956 -19.46 -11.18 21.67
N PHE A 957 -19.67 -10.17 20.81
CA PHE A 957 -19.78 -10.37 19.36
C PHE A 957 -18.46 -10.89 18.75
N ALA A 958 -17.33 -10.32 19.16
CA ALA A 958 -16.00 -10.68 18.66
C ALA A 958 -15.69 -12.18 18.86
N LYS A 959 -16.15 -12.73 19.99
CA LYS A 959 -15.99 -14.15 20.36
C LYS A 959 -16.96 -15.09 19.66
N ALA A 960 -18.08 -14.60 19.13
CA ALA A 960 -19.10 -15.44 18.54
C ALA A 960 -18.62 -16.18 17.27
N SER A 961 -18.94 -17.46 17.18
CA SER A 961 -18.82 -18.26 15.95
C SER A 961 -19.87 -17.85 14.92
N LEU A 962 -19.68 -18.23 13.65
CA LEU A 962 -20.69 -18.00 12.61
C LEU A 962 -22.04 -18.65 12.97
N GLU A 963 -22.03 -19.86 13.54
CA GLU A 963 -23.26 -20.53 14.00
C GLU A 963 -23.95 -19.76 15.13
N GLU A 964 -23.21 -19.13 16.03
CA GLU A 964 -23.77 -18.28 17.07
C GLU A 964 -24.28 -16.94 16.52
N LEU A 965 -23.68 -16.40 15.45
CA LEU A 965 -24.16 -15.17 14.82
C LEU A 965 -25.46 -15.42 14.03
N PHE A 966 -25.45 -16.44 13.16
CA PHE A 966 -26.46 -16.59 12.10
C PHE A 966 -27.38 -17.81 12.27
N GLY A 967 -27.03 -18.74 13.16
CA GLY A 967 -27.75 -20.00 13.36
C GLY A 967 -27.28 -21.07 12.37
N LYS A 968 -27.04 -22.28 12.89
CA LYS A 968 -26.55 -23.43 12.12
C LYS A 968 -27.47 -23.79 10.96
N ASP A 969 -28.77 -23.95 11.22
CA ASP A 969 -29.74 -24.36 10.19
C ASP A 969 -29.78 -23.35 9.04
N LYS A 970 -29.73 -22.05 9.35
CA LYS A 970 -29.70 -20.98 8.34
C LYS A 970 -28.42 -20.99 7.50
N LEU A 971 -27.27 -21.29 8.09
CA LEU A 971 -26.00 -21.43 7.35
C LEU A 971 -25.97 -22.69 6.47
N GLU A 972 -26.64 -23.77 6.88
CA GLU A 972 -26.78 -24.99 6.07
C GLU A 972 -27.76 -24.79 4.90
N GLU A 973 -28.85 -24.06 5.12
CA GLU A 973 -29.86 -23.71 4.10
C GLU A 973 -29.38 -22.63 3.11
N ALA A 974 -28.39 -21.82 3.49
CA ALA A 974 -27.89 -20.71 2.68
C ALA A 974 -27.32 -21.21 1.33
N THR A 975 -27.57 -20.43 0.27
CA THR A 975 -26.81 -20.59 -0.98
C THR A 975 -25.38 -20.12 -0.73
N LYS A 976 -24.39 -20.94 -1.13
CA LYS A 976 -22.97 -20.67 -0.90
C LYS A 976 -22.23 -20.47 -2.21
N ARG A 977 -21.44 -19.40 -2.26
CA ARG A 977 -20.43 -19.16 -3.30
C ARG A 977 -19.06 -19.12 -2.68
N LYS A 978 -18.06 -19.57 -3.42
CA LYS A 978 -16.68 -19.64 -2.92
C LYS A 978 -15.74 -19.05 -3.94
N VAL A 979 -14.71 -18.38 -3.44
CA VAL A 979 -13.52 -17.98 -4.18
C VAL A 979 -12.34 -18.75 -3.60
N TYR A 980 -11.57 -19.37 -4.49
CA TYR A 980 -10.37 -20.14 -4.19
C TYR A 980 -9.11 -19.45 -4.69
N LEU A 981 -9.22 -18.55 -5.68
CA LEU A 981 -8.09 -17.90 -6.32
C LEU A 981 -8.41 -16.42 -6.58
N LEU A 982 -7.59 -15.54 -6.02
CA LEU A 982 -7.65 -14.09 -6.26
C LEU A 982 -6.53 -13.60 -7.19
N ALA A 983 -5.51 -14.43 -7.42
CA ALA A 983 -4.37 -14.05 -8.23
C ALA A 983 -4.73 -13.96 -9.72
N THR A 984 -4.24 -12.90 -10.37
CA THR A 984 -4.15 -12.82 -11.84
C THR A 984 -3.19 -13.90 -12.30
N SER A 985 -3.62 -14.74 -13.25
CA SER A 985 -2.99 -16.05 -13.50
C SER A 985 -2.83 -16.35 -14.99
N TYR A 986 -1.74 -17.06 -15.30
CA TYR A 986 -1.49 -17.73 -16.57
C TYR A 986 -1.76 -19.23 -16.37
N PHE A 987 -2.56 -19.86 -17.23
CA PHE A 987 -2.75 -21.30 -17.26
C PHE A 987 -2.20 -21.89 -18.56
N GLU A 988 -1.14 -22.69 -18.43
CA GLU A 988 -0.48 -23.41 -19.51
C GLU A 988 -1.34 -24.60 -19.94
N ASN A 989 -1.60 -24.71 -21.24
CA ASN A 989 -2.28 -25.84 -21.85
C ASN A 989 -1.25 -26.95 -22.18
N ASP A 990 -1.68 -28.21 -22.09
CA ASP A 990 -0.82 -29.38 -22.37
C ASP A 990 -1.04 -29.97 -23.78
N GLY A 991 -1.70 -29.21 -24.66
CA GLY A 991 -2.17 -29.64 -25.98
C GLY A 991 -3.42 -30.54 -25.98
N ASN A 992 -3.95 -30.94 -24.82
CA ASN A 992 -5.19 -31.72 -24.71
C ASN A 992 -6.31 -30.96 -23.99
N ASN A 993 -6.20 -29.63 -23.93
CA ASN A 993 -7.08 -28.76 -23.16
C ASN A 993 -7.09 -29.13 -21.67
N ASN A 994 -5.95 -29.56 -21.11
CA ASN A 994 -5.74 -29.57 -19.66
C ASN A 994 -4.83 -28.41 -19.28
N PHE A 995 -5.24 -27.65 -18.26
CA PHE A 995 -4.63 -26.40 -17.90
C PHE A 995 -3.95 -26.46 -16.54
N THR A 996 -2.71 -25.97 -16.47
CA THR A 996 -1.92 -25.89 -15.23
C THR A 996 -1.57 -24.42 -14.92
N PRO A 997 -1.86 -23.91 -13.71
CA PRO A 997 -1.54 -22.53 -13.37
C PRO A 997 -0.02 -22.30 -13.26
N LYS A 998 0.43 -21.15 -13.76
CA LYS A 998 1.76 -20.56 -13.61
C LYS A 998 1.65 -19.18 -12.96
N GLU A 999 2.65 -18.84 -12.15
CA GLU A 999 2.70 -17.57 -11.45
C GLU A 999 3.11 -16.43 -12.38
N LEU A 1000 2.39 -15.31 -12.28
CA LEU A 1000 2.79 -14.03 -12.85
C LEU A 1000 3.68 -13.25 -11.87
N PRO A 1001 4.42 -12.23 -12.33
CA PRO A 1001 5.23 -11.39 -11.45
C PRO A 1001 4.42 -10.85 -10.27
N ARG A 1002 5.01 -10.86 -9.08
CA ARG A 1002 4.32 -10.49 -7.82
C ARG A 1002 3.67 -9.11 -7.90
N LEU A 1003 4.33 -8.13 -8.54
CA LEU A 1003 3.80 -6.77 -8.69
C LEU A 1003 2.50 -6.70 -9.51
N VAL A 1004 2.22 -7.65 -10.42
CA VAL A 1004 0.93 -7.74 -11.12
C VAL A 1004 -0.22 -7.99 -10.14
N GLN A 1005 0.09 -8.60 -8.99
CA GLN A 1005 -0.88 -8.91 -7.94
C GLN A 1005 -1.13 -7.72 -7.00
N SER A 1006 -0.50 -6.55 -7.23
CA SER A 1006 -0.68 -5.37 -6.38
C SER A 1006 -2.05 -4.71 -6.52
N SER A 1007 -2.80 -5.04 -7.57
CA SER A 1007 -4.13 -4.50 -7.83
C SER A 1007 -4.95 -5.46 -8.70
N SER A 1008 -6.19 -5.09 -9.01
CA SER A 1008 -7.00 -5.79 -9.99
C SER A 1008 -6.45 -5.57 -11.40
N VAL A 1009 -6.63 -6.57 -12.27
CA VAL A 1009 -6.39 -6.44 -13.72
C VAL A 1009 -7.74 -6.53 -14.42
N ASN A 1010 -8.10 -5.47 -15.16
CA ASN A 1010 -9.39 -5.34 -15.84
C ASN A 1010 -9.29 -5.53 -17.35
N ASP A 1011 -8.11 -5.36 -17.95
CA ASP A 1011 -7.89 -5.65 -19.37
C ASP A 1011 -6.43 -6.03 -19.65
N ILE A 1012 -6.23 -6.82 -20.70
CA ILE A 1012 -4.94 -7.37 -21.11
C ILE A 1012 -4.78 -7.14 -22.62
N TYR A 1013 -3.63 -6.57 -23.02
CA TYR A 1013 -3.31 -6.40 -24.43
C TYR A 1013 -2.01 -7.13 -24.78
N LEU A 1014 -2.10 -8.01 -25.78
CA LEU A 1014 -0.99 -8.87 -26.22
C LEU A 1014 -0.29 -8.26 -27.44
N VAL A 1015 1.03 -8.09 -27.34
CA VAL A 1015 1.86 -7.55 -28.42
C VAL A 1015 2.65 -8.67 -29.06
N LYS A 1016 2.54 -8.77 -30.39
CA LYS A 1016 3.33 -9.67 -31.22
C LYS A 1016 4.64 -9.02 -31.70
N ASN A 1017 5.69 -9.83 -31.78
CA ASN A 1017 6.93 -9.46 -32.45
C ASN A 1017 6.87 -9.74 -33.96
N ASN A 1018 7.95 -9.41 -34.68
CA ASN A 1018 8.07 -9.62 -36.13
C ASN A 1018 7.99 -11.09 -36.60
N LYS A 1019 8.00 -12.06 -35.67
CA LYS A 1019 7.81 -13.49 -35.95
C LYS A 1019 6.40 -13.96 -35.55
N GLU A 1020 5.47 -13.03 -35.31
CA GLU A 1020 4.08 -13.28 -34.88
C GLU A 1020 3.95 -13.96 -33.50
N LYS A 1021 5.00 -13.92 -32.68
CA LYS A 1021 5.01 -14.47 -31.31
C LYS A 1021 4.71 -13.40 -30.27
N ILE A 1022 3.97 -13.73 -29.21
CA ILE A 1022 3.72 -12.81 -28.10
C ILE A 1022 5.04 -12.51 -27.37
N ASN A 1023 5.45 -11.25 -27.33
CA ASN A 1023 6.71 -10.84 -26.71
C ASN A 1023 6.52 -9.80 -25.59
N GLU A 1024 5.45 -9.02 -25.63
CA GLU A 1024 5.11 -8.04 -24.61
C GLU A 1024 3.63 -8.17 -24.26
N ILE A 1025 3.32 -7.97 -23.00
CA ILE A 1025 1.95 -8.03 -22.47
C ILE A 1025 1.73 -6.74 -21.69
N LEU A 1026 0.68 -6.02 -22.01
CA LEU A 1026 0.25 -4.83 -21.26
C LEU A 1026 -0.96 -5.21 -20.43
N MET A 1027 -0.98 -4.80 -19.17
CA MET A 1027 -2.10 -5.01 -18.26
C MET A 1027 -2.46 -3.72 -17.56
N VAL A 1028 -3.75 -3.44 -17.42
CA VAL A 1028 -4.26 -2.27 -16.70
C VAL A 1028 -5.40 -2.67 -15.77
N GLY A 1029 -5.66 -1.89 -14.74
CA GLY A 1029 -6.78 -2.14 -13.83
C GLY A 1029 -6.98 -1.07 -12.78
N ASN A 1030 -7.00 -1.46 -11.50
CA ASN A 1030 -7.52 -0.72 -10.35
C ASN A 1030 -9.05 -0.72 -10.22
N ASN A 1031 -9.50 -0.69 -8.97
CA ASN A 1031 -10.91 -0.59 -8.60
C ASN A 1031 -11.08 0.23 -7.31
N PHE A 1032 -11.90 1.28 -7.36
CA PHE A 1032 -12.07 2.24 -6.27
C PHE A 1032 -13.38 2.07 -5.50
N GLU A 1033 -14.38 1.44 -6.10
CA GLU A 1033 -15.72 1.31 -5.51
C GLU A 1033 -15.83 0.02 -4.69
N ILE A 1034 -15.09 0.04 -3.57
CA ILE A 1034 -14.90 -1.07 -2.65
C ILE A 1034 -15.35 -0.63 -1.26
N SER A 1035 -15.82 -1.58 -0.45
CA SER A 1035 -16.07 -1.36 0.97
C SER A 1035 -14.83 -0.74 1.62
N THR A 1036 -15.03 0.30 2.41
CA THR A 1036 -13.94 1.01 3.09
C THR A 1036 -13.13 0.08 3.98
N GLN A 1037 -13.73 -0.97 4.52
CA GLN A 1037 -13.02 -1.97 5.33
C GLN A 1037 -11.94 -2.76 4.57
N LEU A 1038 -12.06 -2.89 3.24
CA LEU A 1038 -11.05 -3.57 2.40
C LEU A 1038 -9.96 -2.64 1.89
N GLY A 1039 -10.21 -1.32 1.85
CA GLY A 1039 -9.39 -0.41 1.07
C GLY A 1039 -9.74 -0.41 -0.41
N ARG A 1040 -9.18 0.55 -1.17
CA ARG A 1040 -9.27 0.57 -2.63
C ARG A 1040 -8.10 -0.21 -3.24
N LEU A 1041 -8.27 -0.69 -4.47
CA LEU A 1041 -7.20 -1.26 -5.28
C LEU A 1041 -6.68 -0.19 -6.24
N ASP A 1042 -5.56 0.44 -5.91
CA ASP A 1042 -5.03 1.62 -6.59
C ASP A 1042 -3.51 1.58 -6.85
N ALA A 1043 -2.86 0.46 -6.58
CA ALA A 1043 -1.41 0.31 -6.70
C ALA A 1043 -0.92 0.04 -8.13
N SER A 1044 -1.81 -0.15 -9.11
CA SER A 1044 -1.40 -0.33 -10.51
C SER A 1044 -1.23 1.02 -11.21
N HIS A 1045 -0.08 1.18 -11.86
CA HIS A 1045 0.18 2.26 -12.80
C HIS A 1045 0.30 1.74 -14.25
N GLY A 1046 -0.34 0.60 -14.52
CA GLY A 1046 -0.19 -0.17 -15.75
C GLY A 1046 1.13 -0.95 -15.80
N PHE A 1047 1.03 -2.21 -16.20
CA PHE A 1047 2.17 -3.13 -16.25
C PHE A 1047 2.58 -3.38 -17.69
N LEU A 1048 3.86 -3.14 -18.01
CA LEU A 1048 4.49 -3.73 -19.17
C LEU A 1048 5.26 -4.97 -18.74
N LEU A 1049 4.85 -6.12 -19.24
CA LEU A 1049 5.51 -7.40 -19.00
C LEU A 1049 6.21 -7.87 -20.27
N GLN A 1050 7.30 -8.61 -20.08
CA GLN A 1050 8.01 -9.29 -21.16
C GLN A 1050 7.77 -10.80 -21.04
N ASN A 1051 7.32 -11.39 -22.15
CA ASN A 1051 7.21 -12.83 -22.30
C ASN A 1051 8.45 -13.37 -23.04
N ASP A 1052 9.07 -14.43 -22.53
CA ASP A 1052 10.12 -15.14 -23.26
C ASP A 1052 9.55 -16.24 -24.18
N GLU A 1053 10.40 -16.92 -24.95
CA GLU A 1053 9.95 -17.97 -25.86
C GLU A 1053 9.50 -19.26 -25.15
N LYS A 1054 9.34 -19.27 -23.82
CA LYS A 1054 8.94 -20.43 -22.99
C LYS A 1054 7.79 -20.08 -22.02
N GLY A 1055 7.13 -18.95 -22.20
CA GLY A 1055 6.05 -18.51 -21.32
C GLY A 1055 6.54 -17.99 -19.96
N ASN A 1056 7.82 -17.67 -19.78
CA ASN A 1056 8.28 -17.01 -18.56
C ASN A 1056 8.02 -15.50 -18.68
N ILE A 1057 7.05 -15.03 -17.90
CA ILE A 1057 6.62 -13.63 -17.90
C ILE A 1057 7.34 -12.88 -16.77
N ARG A 1058 7.95 -11.74 -17.09
CA ARG A 1058 8.63 -10.87 -16.12
C ARG A 1058 8.18 -9.42 -16.25
N TRP A 1059 8.19 -8.68 -15.15
CA TRP A 1059 7.96 -7.24 -15.19
C TRP A 1059 9.09 -6.53 -15.95
N LYS A 1060 8.74 -5.57 -16.81
CA LYS A 1060 9.68 -4.82 -17.65
C LYS A 1060 9.65 -3.33 -17.36
N GLN A 1061 8.48 -2.73 -17.17
CA GLN A 1061 8.34 -1.29 -16.99
C GLN A 1061 6.98 -0.91 -16.36
N ASN A 1062 6.97 0.20 -15.61
CA ASN A 1062 5.76 0.97 -15.33
C ASN A 1062 5.28 1.75 -16.57
N LEU A 1063 3.97 1.80 -16.82
CA LEU A 1063 3.38 2.54 -17.93
C LEU A 1063 2.91 3.96 -17.56
N GLY A 1064 2.86 4.30 -16.28
CA GLY A 1064 2.42 5.62 -15.79
C GLY A 1064 0.92 5.87 -15.95
N ILE A 1065 0.11 4.81 -16.06
CA ILE A 1065 -1.36 4.87 -16.18
C ILE A 1065 -1.97 4.80 -14.77
N SER A 1066 -2.09 5.94 -14.12
CA SER A 1066 -2.68 6.03 -12.78
C SER A 1066 -4.20 6.21 -12.85
N GLY A 1067 -4.95 5.46 -12.04
CA GLY A 1067 -6.41 5.54 -11.98
C GLY A 1067 -7.12 4.23 -12.33
N ALA A 1068 -8.45 4.24 -12.28
CA ALA A 1068 -9.30 3.10 -12.56
C ALA A 1068 -9.42 2.82 -14.08
N ALA A 1069 -8.39 2.19 -14.65
CA ALA A 1069 -8.34 1.82 -16.06
C ALA A 1069 -9.28 0.64 -16.38
N ARG A 1070 -9.83 0.62 -17.59
CA ARG A 1070 -10.93 -0.30 -17.97
C ARG A 1070 -10.70 -1.09 -19.24
N LYS A 1071 -10.30 -0.45 -20.34
CA LYS A 1071 -10.13 -1.10 -21.65
C LYS A 1071 -8.88 -0.56 -22.34
N ILE A 1072 -8.14 -1.42 -23.03
CA ILE A 1072 -7.04 -1.11 -23.93
C ILE A 1072 -7.48 -1.47 -25.35
N GLU A 1073 -7.42 -0.52 -26.27
CA GLU A 1073 -7.66 -0.77 -27.69
C GLU A 1073 -6.53 -0.24 -28.56
N LYS A 1074 -6.29 -0.93 -29.68
CA LYS A 1074 -5.32 -0.48 -30.66
C LYS A 1074 -5.99 0.51 -31.62
N ILE A 1075 -5.31 1.63 -31.88
CA ILE A 1075 -5.77 2.62 -32.84
C ILE A 1075 -4.63 3.09 -33.74
N ASN A 1076 -4.85 3.10 -35.04
CA ASN A 1076 -3.92 3.66 -36.01
C ASN A 1076 -4.26 5.13 -36.24
N SER A 1077 -3.32 6.02 -35.94
CA SER A 1077 -3.48 7.45 -36.17
C SER A 1077 -2.33 8.03 -36.97
N ASN A 1078 -2.66 8.66 -38.11
CA ASN A 1078 -1.69 9.26 -39.02
C ASN A 1078 -0.54 8.29 -39.42
N GLY A 1079 -0.87 7.01 -39.59
CA GLY A 1079 0.09 5.95 -39.96
C GLY A 1079 0.94 5.39 -38.82
N ASN A 1080 0.74 5.84 -37.58
CA ASN A 1080 1.38 5.29 -36.38
C ASN A 1080 0.39 4.47 -35.56
N MET A 1081 0.88 3.38 -34.96
CA MET A 1081 0.10 2.59 -34.01
C MET A 1081 0.20 3.23 -32.62
N GLU A 1082 -0.96 3.53 -32.04
CA GLU A 1082 -1.15 3.98 -30.67
C GLU A 1082 -2.05 2.97 -29.94
N LEU A 1083 -2.05 3.00 -28.61
CA LEU A 1083 -3.03 2.31 -27.78
C LEU A 1083 -3.85 3.36 -27.04
N ILE A 1084 -5.18 3.26 -27.09
CA ILE A 1084 -6.06 4.05 -26.24
C ILE A 1084 -6.43 3.22 -25.00
N ILE A 1085 -6.35 3.84 -23.83
CA ILE A 1085 -6.73 3.23 -22.57
C ILE A 1085 -7.83 4.07 -21.95
N THR A 1086 -8.98 3.47 -21.72
CA THR A 1086 -10.11 4.13 -21.07
C THR A 1086 -9.97 4.14 -19.56
N MET A 1087 -10.44 5.23 -18.95
CA MET A 1087 -10.29 5.48 -17.52
C MET A 1087 -11.67 5.85 -16.92
N ASN A 1088 -12.05 5.20 -15.84
CA ASN A 1088 -13.24 5.57 -15.09
C ASN A 1088 -13.02 6.91 -14.35
N ASN A 1089 -13.99 7.82 -14.42
CA ASN A 1089 -13.93 9.18 -13.85
C ASN A 1089 -12.75 10.03 -14.33
N ASP A 1090 -12.17 9.72 -15.49
CA ASP A 1090 -11.04 10.46 -16.06
C ASP A 1090 -11.09 10.49 -17.60
N ALA A 1091 -10.17 11.23 -18.20
CA ALA A 1091 -9.94 11.19 -19.64
C ALA A 1091 -9.23 9.89 -20.05
N PRO A 1092 -9.51 9.35 -21.26
CA PRO A 1092 -8.71 8.27 -21.80
C PRO A 1092 -7.27 8.73 -22.05
N VAL A 1093 -6.33 7.82 -21.86
CA VAL A 1093 -4.91 8.06 -22.12
C VAL A 1093 -4.49 7.35 -23.40
N PHE A 1094 -3.51 7.93 -24.11
CA PHE A 1094 -2.96 7.35 -25.32
C PHE A 1094 -1.50 6.96 -25.07
N LEU A 1095 -1.14 5.72 -25.35
CA LEU A 1095 0.22 5.21 -25.28
C LEU A 1095 0.81 5.02 -26.67
N ILE A 1096 2.02 5.52 -26.86
CA ILE A 1096 2.77 5.39 -28.11
C ILE A 1096 3.99 4.54 -27.87
N LYS A 1097 4.20 3.52 -28.71
CA LYS A 1097 5.42 2.72 -28.69
C LYS A 1097 6.58 3.51 -29.28
N LYS A 1098 7.66 3.71 -28.53
CA LYS A 1098 8.87 4.32 -29.08
C LYS A 1098 9.56 3.34 -30.02
N GLN A 1099 9.79 3.78 -31.26
CA GLN A 1099 10.78 3.12 -32.11
C GLN A 1099 12.14 3.50 -31.53
N ASN A 1100 12.90 2.51 -31.05
CA ASN A 1100 14.28 2.74 -30.63
C ASN A 1100 15.09 3.21 -31.84
N ASP A 1101 15.29 4.53 -31.98
CA ASP A 1101 16.37 5.07 -32.79
C ASP A 1101 17.67 4.52 -32.19
N ARG A 1102 18.25 3.52 -32.87
CA ARG A 1102 19.52 2.90 -32.50
C ARG A 1102 20.69 3.86 -32.62
#